data_AF-A0A969Z2Q4-F1
#
_entry.id   AF-A0A969Z2Q4-F1
#
_cell.length_a   1.000
_cell.length_b   1.000
_cell.length_c   1.000
_cell.angle_alpha   90.00
_cell.angle_beta   90.00
_cell.angle_gamma   90.00
#
_symmetry.space_group_name_H-M   'P 1'
#
loop_
_entity.id
_entity.type
_entity.pdbx_description
1 polymer ?
#
loop_
_entity_poly.entity_id
_entity_poly.type
_entity_poly.pdbx_seq_one_letter_code
_entity_poly.pdbx_strand_id
1 'polypeptide(L)'
;MMTNLSLVRSKDWLPALLLLPVPLLAGLILGGDLPYYIIWWLVWTLCGWIFWPLAAFFAPGRDAGYALAKILGPLLIMLTVTWFCTPGFLPFTRFSLFALLLAAAVICWGLPQLRQRFYRSVRADLQPQLIIAEELIFALLLLLWTFARGLKPELDSLEKMMNIGFINSLWRSDTLPALDMWFAGGTINYYYGGHILTSIMMKLSGIKPQISYNLALASTLALTGTLSFAVGFNLLARSCRERKKFIPWLAGGLVAVLVCFGGNGHAILYDPKSPLHPLLQVLSGINPALTGTIDSFWFSDSTRFIGHNPPLEDFTIHEFPYYSFLVADLHAHVLNLACVIGLLLILTALWQDGWLKGRAELWQNKLISALAVEKQTDSRSLRTALAWAELKNSLLDARIWLLSAILAAFMITNYWDFVIYFALIAWLSWLVTRDSGLPLLSLRALPVFLLQIGLLLLPYLLIQSPLLALVLYVPAAAINHFLLIPAADRLSLAAAKTSLLFVLAHAIALPFNLNFSALSKTILLTDRRTSLYQFLVVWGVMLGACLIWWLGEMLISRWRSRQDTDSDSSEAESVLSSGQMSILTDDRRLLAALLSAAIVLLLIPELVYVKDIYGASFQRSNTMFKFTYQAFVLLMITWGAGLARLIANWWQSAAARVLAMMLAIAMLVPLWYPVAATEQWLGEFRIRNYQSLDGTIPLRSKNSAQISGDNAAELQSYFNLIDWLNENVSQQPVLVEAVSVSYSDFNLVSAFTGLPTIIGWPTHEWLWRQTPETPDAWGMLVGPRVGETEQIYNDPDQDKVKELLLRYQVEYIVIGPLERELYSGHRDIAVANEFFLSSLGTVVFTDSDLYLIRLNPPSH
;
A
#
# COMPACT_ATOMS: atom_id res chain seq x y z
N MET A 1 -2.15 -28.02 37.62
CA MET A 1 -0.98 -28.50 36.85
C MET A 1 -0.20 -27.29 36.34
N MET A 2 0.51 -26.64 37.27
CA MET A 2 1.33 -25.43 37.07
C MET A 2 2.70 -25.75 37.66
N THR A 3 3.58 -26.40 36.90
CA THR A 3 4.98 -26.61 37.33
C THR A 3 5.84 -26.85 36.11
N ASN A 4 6.94 -26.10 35.99
CA ASN A 4 7.93 -26.01 34.91
C ASN A 4 7.59 -25.11 33.71
N LEU A 5 7.47 -23.81 33.99
CA LEU A 5 7.65 -22.74 33.01
C LEU A 5 9.15 -22.38 32.92
N SER A 6 9.96 -23.16 32.20
CA SER A 6 11.20 -22.60 31.64
C SER A 6 10.87 -21.98 30.27
N LEU A 7 10.16 -20.85 30.29
CA LEU A 7 9.86 -20.04 29.11
C LEU A 7 11.17 -19.45 28.58
N VAL A 8 11.86 -20.16 27.68
CA VAL A 8 13.11 -19.72 27.03
C VAL A 8 14.26 -19.46 28.04
N ARG A 9 15.52 -19.70 27.68
CA ARG A 9 16.61 -19.40 28.62
C ARG A 9 16.82 -17.89 28.64
N SER A 10 17.01 -17.28 29.81
CA SER A 10 17.30 -15.84 29.92
C SER A 10 18.45 -15.38 29.02
N LYS A 11 19.42 -16.28 28.77
CA LYS A 11 20.55 -16.07 27.87
C LYS A 11 20.15 -15.83 26.40
N ASP A 12 19.04 -16.39 25.93
CA ASP A 12 18.59 -16.24 24.55
C ASP A 12 18.10 -14.82 24.24
N TRP A 13 17.76 -14.05 25.28
CA TRP A 13 17.37 -12.64 25.19
C TRP A 13 18.53 -11.66 25.38
N LEU A 14 19.75 -12.13 25.70
CA LEU A 14 20.94 -11.27 25.79
C LEU A 14 21.16 -10.38 24.55
N PRO A 15 20.90 -10.83 23.30
CA PRO A 15 21.01 -9.97 22.14
C PRO A 15 20.06 -8.76 22.14
N ALA A 16 19.04 -8.70 23.01
CA ALA A 16 18.17 -7.53 23.13
C ALA A 16 18.95 -6.27 23.57
N LEU A 17 20.13 -6.45 24.18
CA LEU A 17 21.07 -5.36 24.46
C LEU A 17 21.51 -4.62 23.18
N LEU A 18 21.40 -5.24 21.99
CA LEU A 18 21.66 -4.59 20.70
C LEU A 18 20.65 -3.48 20.36
N LEU A 19 19.51 -3.41 21.05
CA LEU A 19 18.56 -2.31 20.90
C LEU A 19 18.99 -1.06 21.69
N LEU A 20 19.80 -1.20 22.74
CA LEU A 20 20.23 -0.08 23.60
C LEU A 20 21.09 0.97 22.88
N PRO A 21 21.99 0.60 21.94
CA PRO A 21 22.71 1.59 21.14
C PRO A 21 21.84 2.40 20.19
N VAL A 22 20.63 1.94 19.84
CA VAL A 22 19.79 2.62 18.83
C VAL A 22 19.35 4.02 19.29
N PRO A 23 18.81 4.22 20.52
CA PRO A 23 18.56 5.57 21.05
C PRO A 23 19.80 6.46 21.10
N LEU A 24 20.97 5.89 21.41
CA LEU A 24 22.24 6.65 21.47
C LEU A 24 22.63 7.14 20.07
N LEU A 25 22.58 6.24 19.08
CA LEU A 25 22.84 6.57 17.68
C LEU A 25 21.81 7.59 17.17
N ALA A 26 20.53 7.42 17.51
CA ALA A 26 19.48 8.37 17.17
C ALA A 26 19.74 9.75 17.77
N GLY A 27 20.21 9.84 19.02
CA GLY A 27 20.57 11.11 19.65
C GLY A 27 21.73 11.81 18.97
N LEU A 28 22.72 11.05 18.50
CA LEU A 28 23.86 11.59 17.73
C LEU A 28 23.46 12.11 16.35
N ILE A 29 22.48 11.48 15.72
CA ILE A 29 22.10 11.77 14.33
C ILE A 29 20.96 12.80 14.22
N LEU A 30 19.96 12.72 15.11
CA LEU A 30 18.73 13.51 15.04
C LEU A 30 18.73 14.73 15.96
N GLY A 31 19.66 14.80 16.93
CA GLY A 31 19.76 15.91 17.87
C GLY A 31 18.44 16.19 18.60
N GLY A 32 17.85 17.36 18.37
CA GLY A 32 16.60 17.82 19.00
C GLY A 32 15.37 16.98 18.67
N ASP A 33 15.38 16.25 17.56
CA ASP A 33 14.24 15.44 17.10
C ASP A 33 14.22 14.01 17.68
N LEU A 34 15.20 13.66 18.52
CA LEU A 34 15.27 12.37 19.22
C LEU A 34 13.95 12.00 19.95
N PRO A 35 13.29 12.88 20.71
CA PRO A 35 12.06 12.52 21.43
C PRO A 35 10.95 12.05 20.50
N TYR A 36 10.80 12.70 19.33
CA TYR A 36 9.78 12.33 18.36
C TYR A 36 10.02 10.93 17.81
N TYR A 37 11.26 10.60 17.45
CA TYR A 37 11.65 9.25 17.01
C TYR A 37 11.35 8.19 18.09
N ILE A 38 11.75 8.43 19.34
CA ILE A 38 11.56 7.46 20.44
C ILE A 38 10.08 7.24 20.73
N ILE A 39 9.28 8.30 20.85
CA ILE A 39 7.83 8.18 21.10
C ILE A 39 7.17 7.41 19.96
N TRP A 40 7.50 7.75 18.71
CA TRP A 40 6.93 7.07 17.53
C TRP A 40 7.29 5.59 17.49
N TRP A 41 8.56 5.26 17.75
CA TRP A 41 9.02 3.87 17.84
C TRP A 41 8.28 3.10 18.94
N LEU A 42 8.14 3.69 20.13
CA LEU A 42 7.45 3.05 21.26
C LEU A 42 5.96 2.82 20.99
N VAL A 43 5.28 3.74 20.29
CA VAL A 43 3.86 3.56 19.91
C VAL A 43 3.70 2.36 18.97
N TRP A 44 4.54 2.24 17.93
CA TRP A 44 4.50 1.08 17.03
C TRP A 44 4.85 -0.22 17.74
N THR A 45 5.84 -0.19 18.63
CA THR A 45 6.20 -1.35 19.45
C THR A 45 5.06 -1.75 20.38
N LEU A 46 4.44 -0.81 21.09
CA LEU A 46 3.29 -1.09 21.95
C LEU A 46 2.14 -1.75 21.18
N CYS A 47 1.82 -1.25 19.98
CA CYS A 47 0.85 -1.88 19.09
C CYS A 47 1.26 -3.33 18.75
N GLY A 48 2.52 -3.57 18.38
CA GLY A 48 3.05 -4.92 18.15
C GLY A 48 2.83 -5.85 19.35
N TRP A 49 3.12 -5.39 20.57
CA TRP A 49 2.93 -6.16 21.80
C TRP A 49 1.47 -6.48 22.12
N ILE A 50 0.57 -5.50 21.94
CA ILE A 50 -0.87 -5.67 22.19
C ILE A 50 -1.43 -6.78 21.30
N PHE A 51 -1.08 -6.78 20.01
CA PHE A 51 -1.66 -7.67 19.00
C PHE A 51 -0.86 -8.95 18.74
N TRP A 52 0.26 -9.15 19.44
CA TRP A 52 1.11 -10.33 19.25
C TRP A 52 0.38 -11.66 19.43
N PRO A 53 -0.49 -11.87 20.45
CA PRO A 53 -1.24 -13.11 20.58
C PRO A 53 -2.17 -13.39 19.39
N LEU A 54 -2.75 -12.33 18.81
CA LEU A 54 -3.61 -12.42 17.64
C LEU A 54 -2.78 -12.77 16.38
N ALA A 55 -1.63 -12.13 16.19
CA ALA A 55 -0.76 -12.44 15.06
C ALA A 55 -0.23 -13.88 15.13
N ALA A 56 0.13 -14.36 16.33
CA ALA A 56 0.57 -15.73 16.58
C ALA A 56 -0.49 -16.79 16.21
N PHE A 57 -1.77 -16.42 16.24
CA PHE A 57 -2.86 -17.30 15.84
C PHE A 57 -2.83 -17.63 14.33
N PHE A 58 -2.47 -16.64 13.51
CA PHE A 58 -2.51 -16.71 12.05
C PHE A 58 -1.16 -17.02 11.40
N ALA A 59 -0.08 -16.55 12.00
CA ALA A 59 1.29 -16.81 11.54
C ALA A 59 2.13 -17.35 12.71
N PRO A 60 1.95 -18.63 13.13
CA PRO A 60 2.73 -19.25 14.20
C PRO A 60 4.14 -19.61 13.72
N GLY A 61 4.90 -18.60 13.26
CA GLY A 61 6.29 -18.70 12.85
C GLY A 61 7.25 -18.78 14.05
N ARG A 62 8.55 -18.67 13.77
CA ARG A 62 9.61 -18.70 14.81
C ARG A 62 9.67 -17.42 15.65
N ASP A 63 9.02 -16.36 15.20
CA ASP A 63 8.78 -15.11 15.92
C ASP A 63 7.39 -15.10 16.60
N ALA A 64 6.62 -16.18 16.46
CA ALA A 64 5.20 -16.23 16.81
C ALA A 64 4.39 -15.06 16.22
N GLY A 65 4.73 -14.58 15.01
CA GLY A 65 4.02 -13.50 14.33
C GLY A 65 4.28 -12.10 14.90
N TYR A 66 5.41 -11.87 15.58
CA TYR A 66 5.76 -10.57 16.14
C TYR A 66 5.86 -9.48 15.07
N ALA A 67 6.58 -9.73 13.96
CA ALA A 67 6.69 -8.77 12.87
C ALA A 67 5.31 -8.43 12.29
N LEU A 68 4.44 -9.43 12.11
CA LEU A 68 3.08 -9.24 11.61
C LEU A 68 2.25 -8.38 12.57
N ALA A 69 2.41 -8.54 13.88
CA ALA A 69 1.61 -7.84 14.89
C ALA A 69 1.75 -6.31 14.79
N LYS A 70 2.93 -5.82 14.41
CA LYS A 70 3.19 -4.37 14.26
C LYS A 70 2.28 -3.70 13.24
N ILE A 71 1.88 -4.38 12.16
CA ILE A 71 0.95 -3.83 11.16
C ILE A 71 -0.48 -4.34 11.32
N LEU A 72 -0.66 -5.62 11.67
CA LEU A 72 -1.98 -6.25 11.75
C LEU A 72 -2.88 -5.54 12.75
N GLY A 73 -2.34 -5.23 13.93
CA GLY A 73 -3.10 -4.57 14.99
C GLY A 73 -3.60 -3.18 14.60
N PRO A 74 -2.70 -2.26 14.23
CA PRO A 74 -3.07 -0.94 13.73
C PRO A 74 -4.05 -0.96 12.56
N LEU A 75 -3.92 -1.93 11.63
CA LEU A 75 -4.86 -2.10 10.53
C LEU A 75 -6.28 -2.44 11.03
N LEU A 76 -6.40 -3.34 12.01
CA LEU A 76 -7.69 -3.69 12.61
C LEU A 76 -8.28 -2.53 13.42
N ILE A 77 -7.43 -1.73 14.09
CA ILE A 77 -7.88 -0.50 14.77
C ILE A 77 -8.41 0.51 13.75
N MET A 78 -7.75 0.69 12.60
CA MET A 78 -8.24 1.55 11.52
C MET A 78 -9.63 1.11 11.04
N LEU A 79 -9.83 -0.19 10.77
CA LEU A 79 -11.16 -0.72 10.40
C LEU A 79 -12.20 -0.48 11.49
N THR A 80 -11.82 -0.67 12.75
CA THR A 80 -12.70 -0.46 13.91
C THR A 80 -13.09 1.02 14.02
N VAL A 81 -12.13 1.92 13.88
CA VAL A 81 -12.34 3.37 13.85
C VAL A 81 -13.32 3.75 12.74
N THR A 82 -13.14 3.24 11.52
CA THR A 82 -14.10 3.47 10.43
C THR A 82 -15.51 2.98 10.78
N TRP A 83 -15.65 1.82 11.43
CA TRP A 83 -16.97 1.29 11.82
C TRP A 83 -17.69 2.10 12.91
N PHE A 84 -16.95 2.61 13.90
CA PHE A 84 -17.56 3.30 15.03
C PHE A 84 -17.61 4.82 14.84
N CYS A 85 -16.61 5.41 14.19
CA CYS A 85 -16.52 6.86 14.02
C CYS A 85 -17.29 7.37 12.80
N THR A 86 -17.42 6.56 11.73
CA THR A 86 -18.17 6.99 10.53
C THR A 86 -19.68 7.17 10.79
N PRO A 87 -20.37 6.25 11.47
CA PRO A 87 -21.78 6.44 11.81
C PRO A 87 -22.01 7.35 13.03
N GLY A 88 -20.95 7.84 13.69
CA GLY A 88 -21.04 8.70 14.87
C GLY A 88 -21.25 7.96 16.22
N PHE A 89 -20.97 6.66 16.30
CA PHE A 89 -21.06 5.91 17.57
C PHE A 89 -19.94 6.25 18.57
N LEU A 90 -18.78 6.66 18.06
CA LEU A 90 -17.62 7.01 18.87
C LEU A 90 -16.89 8.20 18.23
N PRO A 91 -16.49 9.24 18.98
CA PRO A 91 -15.74 10.35 18.39
C PRO A 91 -14.29 9.94 18.10
N PHE A 92 -13.70 10.44 17.02
CA PHE A 92 -12.33 10.19 16.57
C PHE A 92 -11.29 11.01 17.37
N THR A 93 -11.30 10.80 18.68
CA THR A 93 -10.42 11.49 19.64
C THR A 93 -9.31 10.58 20.14
N ARG A 94 -8.27 11.18 20.73
CA ARG A 94 -7.18 10.45 21.39
C ARG A 94 -7.69 9.50 22.49
N PHE A 95 -8.69 9.93 23.26
CA PHE A 95 -9.28 9.11 24.32
C PHE A 95 -9.95 7.85 23.76
N SER A 96 -10.76 8.00 22.72
CA SER A 96 -11.41 6.89 22.02
C SER A 96 -10.39 5.88 21.50
N LEU A 97 -9.28 6.35 20.91
CA LEU A 97 -8.22 5.48 20.40
C LEU A 97 -7.53 4.67 21.52
N PHE A 98 -7.24 5.29 22.67
CA PHE A 98 -6.70 4.56 23.82
C PHE A 98 -7.69 3.54 24.38
N ALA A 99 -8.99 3.87 24.42
CA ALA A 99 -10.04 2.95 24.85
C ALA A 99 -10.13 1.73 23.91
N LEU A 100 -10.05 1.94 22.59
CA LEU A 100 -10.02 0.87 21.59
C LEU A 100 -8.77 -0.01 21.72
N LEU A 101 -7.59 0.59 21.93
CA LEU A 101 -6.36 -0.18 22.17
C LEU A 101 -6.42 -1.00 23.47
N LEU A 102 -6.98 -0.44 24.54
CA LEU A 102 -7.17 -1.15 25.80
C LEU A 102 -8.13 -2.32 25.62
N ALA A 103 -9.26 -2.11 24.94
CA ALA A 103 -10.20 -3.17 24.61
C ALA A 103 -9.53 -4.27 23.77
N ALA A 104 -8.73 -3.90 22.78
CA ALA A 104 -7.97 -4.83 21.96
C ALA A 104 -6.95 -5.63 22.79
N ALA A 105 -6.26 -4.98 23.74
CA ALA A 105 -5.34 -5.65 24.66
C ALA A 105 -6.05 -6.66 25.55
N VAL A 106 -7.20 -6.30 26.12
CA VAL A 106 -8.04 -7.20 26.91
C VAL A 106 -8.50 -8.38 26.06
N ILE A 107 -8.90 -8.18 24.81
CA ILE A 107 -9.32 -9.27 23.91
C ILE A 107 -8.13 -10.18 23.56
N CYS A 108 -7.02 -9.62 23.09
CA CYS A 108 -5.86 -10.38 22.62
C CYS A 108 -5.22 -11.22 23.73
N TRP A 109 -5.09 -10.65 24.93
CA TRP A 109 -4.45 -11.32 26.07
C TRP A 109 -5.44 -12.07 26.99
N GLY A 110 -6.70 -11.65 27.01
CA GLY A 110 -7.73 -12.23 27.87
C GLY A 110 -8.43 -13.46 27.29
N LEU A 111 -8.62 -13.54 25.97
CA LEU A 111 -9.32 -14.67 25.35
C LEU A 111 -8.51 -15.97 25.49
N PRO A 112 -9.06 -17.04 26.13
CA PRO A 112 -8.32 -18.27 26.37
C PRO A 112 -7.79 -18.93 25.10
N GLN A 113 -8.53 -18.84 23.99
CA GLN A 113 -8.14 -19.43 22.70
C GLN A 113 -6.87 -18.78 22.14
N LEU A 114 -6.80 -17.45 22.13
CA LEU A 114 -5.63 -16.70 21.67
C LEU A 114 -4.45 -16.92 22.61
N ARG A 115 -4.68 -16.78 23.92
CA ARG A 115 -3.65 -16.96 24.95
C ARG A 115 -3.03 -18.35 24.94
N GLN A 116 -3.86 -19.41 24.90
CA GLN A 116 -3.36 -20.78 24.86
C GLN A 116 -2.57 -21.06 23.58
N ARG A 117 -3.04 -20.56 22.44
CA ARG A 117 -2.36 -20.72 21.16
C ARG A 117 -1.04 -19.98 21.13
N PHE A 118 -1.00 -18.75 21.63
CA PHE A 118 0.22 -17.97 21.83
C PHE A 118 1.24 -18.74 22.68
N TYR A 119 0.83 -19.23 23.87
CA TYR A 119 1.75 -20.02 24.71
C TYR A 119 2.21 -21.32 24.06
N ARG A 120 1.40 -21.96 23.21
CA ARG A 120 1.84 -23.12 22.42
C ARG A 120 2.89 -22.71 21.39
N SER A 121 2.68 -21.63 20.64
CA SER A 121 3.64 -21.10 19.67
C SER A 121 4.97 -20.75 20.35
N VAL A 122 4.90 -20.03 21.47
CA VAL A 122 6.06 -19.65 22.29
C VAL A 122 6.83 -20.89 22.81
N ARG A 123 6.12 -21.96 23.18
CA ARG A 123 6.74 -23.19 23.68
C ARG A 123 7.31 -24.10 22.59
N ALA A 124 6.87 -23.96 21.34
CA ALA A 124 7.17 -24.91 20.28
C ALA A 124 8.54 -24.66 19.62
N ASP A 125 8.75 -23.48 19.01
CA ASP A 125 9.95 -23.16 18.21
C ASP A 125 10.26 -21.64 18.21
N LEU A 126 9.98 -20.95 19.33
CA LEU A 126 10.26 -19.51 19.43
C LEU A 126 11.77 -19.24 19.39
N GLN A 127 12.17 -18.27 18.56
CA GLN A 127 13.53 -17.78 18.43
C GLN A 127 13.58 -16.31 18.83
N PRO A 128 13.94 -15.99 20.10
CA PRO A 128 14.04 -14.60 20.57
C PRO A 128 14.96 -13.73 19.70
N GLN A 129 16.04 -14.32 19.17
CA GLN A 129 16.98 -13.62 18.31
C GLN A 129 16.30 -13.08 17.03
N LEU A 130 15.28 -13.78 16.52
CA LEU A 130 14.51 -13.34 15.36
C LEU A 130 13.69 -12.09 15.69
N ILE A 131 12.99 -12.10 16.82
CA ILE A 131 12.20 -10.96 17.31
C ILE A 131 13.10 -9.74 17.53
N ILE A 132 14.26 -9.95 18.15
CA ILE A 132 15.26 -8.90 18.37
C ILE A 132 15.77 -8.36 17.04
N ALA A 133 16.04 -9.22 16.06
CA ALA A 133 16.47 -8.78 14.74
C ALA A 133 15.39 -8.02 13.98
N GLU A 134 14.13 -8.46 14.04
CA GLU A 134 12.98 -7.76 13.46
C GLU A 134 12.81 -6.37 14.09
N GLU A 135 12.92 -6.27 15.42
CA GLU A 135 12.86 -4.99 16.12
C GLU A 135 14.05 -4.09 15.77
N LEU A 136 15.25 -4.66 15.65
CA LEU A 136 16.46 -3.92 15.29
C LEU A 136 16.37 -3.41 13.83
N ILE A 137 15.89 -4.24 12.90
CA ILE A 137 15.64 -3.84 11.50
C ILE A 137 14.61 -2.71 11.48
N PHE A 138 13.50 -2.85 12.20
CA PHE A 138 12.47 -1.82 12.29
C PHE A 138 13.06 -0.50 12.81
N ALA A 139 13.75 -0.53 13.95
CA ALA A 139 14.29 0.66 14.60
C ALA A 139 15.38 1.33 13.75
N LEU A 140 16.27 0.56 13.12
CA LEU A 140 17.34 1.10 12.27
C LEU A 140 16.81 1.67 10.96
N LEU A 141 15.83 1.02 10.31
CA LEU A 141 15.20 1.56 9.10
C LEU A 141 14.37 2.80 9.40
N LEU A 142 13.66 2.80 10.54
CA LEU A 142 12.95 3.98 11.02
C LEU A 142 13.95 5.13 11.25
N LEU A 143 15.09 4.87 11.88
CA LEU A 143 16.12 5.88 12.14
C LEU A 143 16.73 6.39 10.83
N LEU A 144 17.12 5.49 9.94
CA LEU A 144 17.69 5.81 8.63
C LEU A 144 16.77 6.75 7.86
N TRP A 145 15.48 6.42 7.79
CA TRP A 145 14.55 7.22 7.00
C TRP A 145 14.06 8.48 7.72
N THR A 146 14.01 8.47 9.06
CA THR A 146 13.81 9.70 9.85
C THR A 146 14.94 10.68 9.58
N PHE A 147 16.19 10.21 9.56
CA PHE A 147 17.34 11.03 9.18
C PHE A 147 17.25 11.51 7.73
N ALA A 148 16.96 10.61 6.78
CA ALA A 148 16.81 10.97 5.36
C ALA A 148 15.75 12.04 5.14
N ARG A 149 14.60 11.95 5.84
CA ARG A 149 13.57 12.98 5.79
C ARG A 149 14.01 14.29 6.44
N GLY A 150 14.79 14.24 7.52
CA GLY A 150 15.33 15.45 8.14
C GLY A 150 16.39 16.19 7.30
N LEU A 151 16.98 15.55 6.27
CA LEU A 151 17.83 16.24 5.28
C LEU A 151 17.00 17.13 4.34
N LYS A 152 15.78 16.71 4.02
CA LYS A 152 14.84 17.41 3.10
C LYS A 152 13.40 17.31 3.63
N PRO A 153 13.06 18.03 4.73
CA PRO A 153 11.82 17.78 5.47
C PRO A 153 10.59 18.46 4.87
N GLU A 154 10.78 19.40 3.96
CA GLU A 154 9.76 20.19 3.27
C GLU A 154 8.57 19.35 2.75
N LEU A 155 7.36 19.87 3.05
CA LEU A 155 6.06 19.26 2.73
C LEU A 155 5.41 19.87 1.48
N ASP A 156 6.21 20.46 0.60
CA ASP A 156 5.82 20.93 -0.71
C ASP A 156 6.34 19.99 -1.82
N SER A 157 5.97 20.28 -3.07
CA SER A 157 6.21 19.46 -4.26
C SER A 157 5.33 18.21 -4.37
N LEU A 158 5.08 17.77 -5.62
CA LEU A 158 4.20 16.66 -5.97
C LEU A 158 2.86 16.77 -5.20
N GLU A 159 2.35 15.68 -4.64
CA GLU A 159 1.08 15.68 -3.93
C GLU A 159 1.27 15.83 -2.41
N LYS A 160 2.45 16.21 -1.90
CA LYS A 160 2.66 16.34 -0.44
C LYS A 160 1.70 17.34 0.21
N MET A 161 1.36 18.43 -0.49
CA MET A 161 0.42 19.43 -0.01
C MET A 161 -1.00 18.87 0.15
N MET A 162 -1.43 18.02 -0.78
CA MET A 162 -2.68 17.27 -0.68
C MET A 162 -2.66 16.34 0.56
N ASN A 163 -1.59 15.57 0.70
CA ASN A 163 -1.48 14.59 1.79
C ASN A 163 -1.43 15.23 3.19
N ILE A 164 -0.72 16.35 3.34
CA ILE A 164 -0.72 17.10 4.62
C ILE A 164 -2.09 17.73 4.88
N GLY A 165 -2.81 18.16 3.84
CA GLY A 165 -4.21 18.57 3.91
C GLY A 165 -5.13 17.50 4.48
N PHE A 166 -5.07 16.27 3.95
CA PHE A 166 -5.83 15.14 4.51
C PHE A 166 -5.47 14.85 5.96
N ILE A 167 -4.18 14.86 6.31
CA ILE A 167 -3.73 14.64 7.68
C ILE A 167 -4.25 15.73 8.63
N ASN A 168 -4.22 17.00 8.22
CA ASN A 168 -4.71 18.11 9.01
C ASN A 168 -6.25 18.07 9.17
N SER A 169 -6.99 17.74 8.12
CA SER A 169 -8.43 17.50 8.21
C SER A 169 -8.74 16.40 9.23
N LEU A 170 -8.02 15.28 9.18
CA LEU A 170 -8.17 14.17 10.15
C LEU A 170 -7.70 14.52 11.56
N TRP A 171 -6.73 15.43 11.69
CA TRP A 171 -6.24 15.91 12.97
C TRP A 171 -7.33 16.70 13.70
N ARG A 172 -8.01 17.61 12.97
CA ARG A 172 -9.11 18.44 13.47
C ARG A 172 -10.43 17.70 13.63
N SER A 173 -10.69 16.71 12.78
CA SER A 173 -11.97 15.99 12.79
C SER A 173 -12.11 15.09 14.02
N ASP A 174 -13.27 15.20 14.69
CA ASP A 174 -13.73 14.28 15.73
C ASP A 174 -14.74 13.25 15.18
N THR A 175 -15.04 13.27 13.88
CA THR A 175 -15.93 12.33 13.19
C THR A 175 -15.29 11.87 11.89
N LEU A 176 -15.78 10.74 11.35
CA LEU A 176 -15.45 10.32 9.99
C LEU A 176 -16.74 10.28 9.14
N PRO A 177 -16.66 10.37 7.80
CA PRO A 177 -15.51 10.84 7.03
C PRO A 177 -15.09 12.27 7.41
N ALA A 178 -13.81 12.59 7.25
CA ALA A 178 -13.31 13.94 7.55
C ALA A 178 -13.77 14.95 6.50
N LEU A 179 -13.93 16.21 6.91
CA LEU A 179 -14.24 17.31 5.99
C LEU A 179 -13.12 17.48 4.97
N ASP A 180 -13.51 17.82 3.74
CA ASP A 180 -12.56 18.12 2.70
C ASP A 180 -11.99 19.53 2.88
N MET A 181 -10.67 19.66 2.97
CA MET A 181 -10.02 20.97 3.06
C MET A 181 -10.15 21.76 1.76
N TRP A 182 -10.39 21.10 0.63
CA TRP A 182 -10.43 21.71 -0.71
C TRP A 182 -11.82 21.67 -1.34
N PHE A 183 -12.85 21.31 -0.60
CA PHE A 183 -14.23 21.35 -1.10
C PHE A 183 -15.23 21.67 0.01
N ALA A 184 -15.51 22.95 0.22
CA ALA A 184 -16.45 23.41 1.25
C ALA A 184 -17.84 22.77 1.08
N GLY A 185 -18.38 22.27 2.20
CA GLY A 185 -19.65 21.55 2.27
C GLY A 185 -19.56 20.06 1.92
N GLY A 186 -18.36 19.54 1.63
CA GLY A 186 -18.13 18.13 1.31
C GLY A 186 -17.15 17.43 2.25
N THR A 187 -16.99 16.13 2.02
CA THR A 187 -16.03 15.25 2.71
C THR A 187 -15.03 14.71 1.70
N ILE A 188 -13.88 14.25 2.20
CA ILE A 188 -12.82 13.69 1.35
C ILE A 188 -13.36 12.47 0.57
N ASN A 189 -13.37 12.53 -0.77
CA ASN A 189 -13.72 11.40 -1.64
C ASN A 189 -12.47 10.80 -2.31
N TYR A 190 -11.62 10.19 -1.49
CA TYR A 190 -10.39 9.53 -1.89
C TYR A 190 -10.16 8.28 -1.04
N TYR A 191 -9.29 7.36 -1.45
CA TYR A 191 -8.90 6.20 -0.63
C TYR A 191 -7.84 6.60 0.41
N TYR A 192 -8.24 7.41 1.41
CA TYR A 192 -7.36 8.01 2.42
C TYR A 192 -7.16 7.15 3.69
N GLY A 193 -7.39 5.83 3.62
CA GLY A 193 -7.23 4.91 4.77
C GLY A 193 -5.82 4.92 5.36
N GLY A 194 -4.80 5.08 4.52
CA GLY A 194 -3.42 5.25 4.99
C GLY A 194 -3.25 6.52 5.82
N HIS A 195 -3.93 7.61 5.46
CA HIS A 195 -3.96 8.86 6.22
C HIS A 195 -4.72 8.69 7.54
N ILE A 196 -5.80 7.90 7.57
CA ILE A 196 -6.48 7.51 8.83
C ILE A 196 -5.50 6.77 9.74
N LEU A 197 -4.79 5.75 9.23
CA LEU A 197 -3.79 5.00 9.99
C LEU A 197 -2.68 5.92 10.52
N THR A 198 -2.20 6.85 9.70
CA THR A 198 -1.23 7.87 10.08
C THR A 198 -1.77 8.78 11.20
N SER A 199 -3.02 9.27 11.07
CA SER A 199 -3.68 10.08 12.08
C SER A 199 -3.90 9.34 13.40
N ILE A 200 -4.18 8.03 13.36
CA ILE A 200 -4.25 7.19 14.57
C ILE A 200 -2.89 7.21 15.31
N MET A 201 -1.79 6.93 14.62
CA MET A 201 -0.45 6.96 15.23
C MET A 201 -0.09 8.36 15.76
N MET A 202 -0.50 9.40 15.04
CA MET A 202 -0.32 10.80 15.39
C MET A 202 -1.09 11.18 16.66
N LYS A 203 -2.38 10.87 16.75
CA LYS A 203 -3.20 11.12 17.94
C LYS A 203 -2.72 10.31 19.15
N LEU A 204 -2.28 9.05 18.96
CA LEU A 204 -1.72 8.23 20.04
C LEU A 204 -0.42 8.83 20.61
N SER A 205 0.51 9.21 19.73
CA SER A 205 1.79 9.82 20.11
C SER A 205 1.65 11.25 20.62
N GLY A 206 0.65 12.00 20.15
CA GLY A 206 0.48 13.42 20.45
C GLY A 206 1.45 14.33 19.70
N ILE A 207 2.05 13.85 18.60
CA ILE A 207 3.00 14.61 17.77
C ILE A 207 2.22 15.37 16.69
N LYS A 208 2.56 16.65 16.44
CA LYS A 208 1.85 17.50 15.49
C LYS A 208 1.98 17.01 14.02
N PRO A 209 1.04 17.36 13.12
CA PRO A 209 1.05 16.95 11.71
C PRO A 209 2.35 17.21 10.95
N GLN A 210 2.94 18.38 11.11
CA GLN A 210 4.13 18.79 10.35
C GLN A 210 5.39 17.97 10.62
N ILE A 211 5.42 17.22 11.74
CA ILE A 211 6.50 16.28 12.09
C ILE A 211 6.07 14.84 11.76
N SER A 212 4.83 14.49 12.12
CA SER A 212 4.29 13.15 11.99
C SER A 212 4.21 12.68 10.53
N TYR A 213 4.06 13.59 9.57
CA TYR A 213 4.15 13.26 8.13
C TYR A 213 5.46 12.54 7.79
N ASN A 214 6.60 13.12 8.22
CA ASN A 214 7.92 12.58 7.94
C ASN A 214 8.17 11.26 8.72
N LEU A 215 7.66 11.16 9.96
CA LEU A 215 7.71 9.92 10.74
C LEU A 215 6.85 8.79 10.15
N ALA A 216 5.70 9.13 9.57
CA ALA A 216 4.80 8.17 8.94
C ALA A 216 5.45 7.54 7.70
N LEU A 217 6.10 8.34 6.85
CA LEU A 217 6.94 7.83 5.75
C LEU A 217 8.05 6.92 6.26
N ALA A 218 8.76 7.34 7.31
CA ALA A 218 9.84 6.55 7.89
C ALA A 218 9.35 5.21 8.45
N SER A 219 8.21 5.20 9.15
CA SER A 219 7.59 3.96 9.62
C SER A 219 7.07 3.07 8.50
N THR A 220 6.64 3.65 7.37
CA THR A 220 6.17 2.88 6.21
C THR A 220 7.33 2.10 5.60
N LEU A 221 8.50 2.71 5.43
CA LEU A 221 9.73 2.02 5.01
C LEU A 221 10.17 0.97 6.04
N ALA A 222 10.18 1.32 7.33
CA ALA A 222 10.59 0.42 8.40
C ALA A 222 9.71 -0.84 8.48
N LEU A 223 8.37 -0.67 8.40
CA LEU A 223 7.43 -1.78 8.36
C LEU A 223 7.62 -2.63 7.11
N THR A 224 7.76 -2.00 5.94
CA THR A 224 7.99 -2.71 4.67
C THR A 224 9.25 -3.58 4.78
N GLY A 225 10.39 -3.02 5.22
CA GLY A 225 11.63 -3.79 5.34
C GLY A 225 11.56 -4.91 6.37
N THR A 226 10.94 -4.65 7.53
CA THR A 226 10.78 -5.66 8.60
C THR A 226 9.88 -6.81 8.16
N LEU A 227 8.75 -6.50 7.53
CA LEU A 227 7.81 -7.51 7.03
C LEU A 227 8.39 -8.27 5.83
N SER A 228 9.14 -7.60 4.95
CA SER A 228 9.83 -8.24 3.83
C SER A 228 10.90 -9.21 4.31
N PHE A 229 11.63 -8.83 5.37
CA PHE A 229 12.54 -9.73 6.07
C PHE A 229 11.80 -10.96 6.61
N ALA A 230 10.68 -10.76 7.31
CA ALA A 230 9.87 -11.85 7.84
C ALA A 230 9.32 -12.78 6.74
N VAL A 231 8.87 -12.24 5.60
CA VAL A 231 8.44 -13.03 4.43
C VAL A 231 9.59 -13.88 3.91
N GLY A 232 10.74 -13.27 3.60
CA GLY A 232 11.92 -13.98 3.09
C GLY A 232 12.41 -15.08 4.04
N PHE A 233 12.44 -14.79 5.34
CA PHE A 233 12.79 -15.76 6.37
C PHE A 233 11.80 -16.94 6.40
N ASN A 234 10.50 -16.67 6.51
CA ASN A 234 9.48 -17.70 6.65
C ASN A 234 9.35 -18.57 5.40
N LEU A 235 9.60 -18.03 4.20
CA LEU A 235 9.61 -18.79 2.94
C LEU A 235 10.57 -20.00 2.99
N LEU A 236 11.75 -19.85 3.61
CA LEU A 236 12.76 -20.92 3.65
C LEU A 236 12.94 -21.59 5.02
N ALA A 237 12.34 -21.04 6.09
CA ALA A 237 12.53 -21.50 7.47
C ALA A 237 12.14 -22.97 7.68
N ARG A 238 11.02 -23.44 7.09
CA ARG A 238 10.56 -24.84 7.23
C ARG A 238 11.49 -25.81 6.50
N SER A 239 11.92 -25.47 5.28
CA SER A 239 12.74 -26.34 4.43
C SER A 239 14.20 -26.47 4.88
N CYS A 240 14.73 -25.47 5.60
CA CYS A 240 16.15 -25.42 6.00
C CYS A 240 16.42 -25.90 7.45
N ARG A 241 15.52 -26.71 8.03
CA ARG A 241 15.38 -26.94 9.48
C ARG A 241 16.63 -27.38 10.26
N GLU A 242 17.59 -28.10 9.67
CA GLU A 242 18.68 -28.72 10.45
C GLU A 242 20.11 -28.43 10.00
N ARG A 243 20.43 -28.41 8.70
CA ARG A 243 21.84 -28.28 8.23
C ARG A 243 22.27 -26.88 7.78
N LYS A 244 21.33 -25.93 7.58
CA LYS A 244 21.61 -24.62 6.93
C LYS A 244 20.86 -23.46 7.61
N LYS A 245 21.03 -23.31 8.93
CA LYS A 245 20.30 -22.34 9.76
C LYS A 245 20.44 -20.87 9.32
N PHE A 246 21.51 -20.50 8.62
CA PHE A 246 21.74 -19.13 8.12
C PHE A 246 20.92 -18.78 6.86
N ILE A 247 20.48 -19.76 6.07
CA ILE A 247 19.82 -19.51 4.78
C ILE A 247 18.50 -18.72 4.91
N PRO A 248 17.62 -19.00 5.88
CA PRO A 248 16.44 -18.17 6.12
C PRO A 248 16.78 -16.72 6.46
N TRP A 249 17.84 -16.47 7.24
CA TRP A 249 18.31 -15.11 7.57
C TRP A 249 18.79 -14.37 6.32
N LEU A 250 19.57 -15.06 5.47
CA LEU A 250 20.02 -14.53 4.20
C LEU A 250 18.84 -14.20 3.27
N ALA A 251 17.85 -15.09 3.18
CA ALA A 251 16.64 -14.85 2.39
C ALA A 251 15.86 -13.63 2.89
N GLY A 252 15.65 -13.52 4.20
CA GLY A 252 15.02 -12.34 4.81
C GLY A 252 15.77 -11.06 4.46
N GLY A 253 17.10 -11.05 4.66
CA GLY A 253 17.94 -9.89 4.37
C GLY A 253 17.91 -9.47 2.89
N LEU A 254 18.07 -10.43 1.97
CA LEU A 254 18.02 -10.16 0.53
C LEU A 254 16.65 -9.63 0.09
N VAL A 255 15.55 -10.22 0.58
CA VAL A 255 14.20 -9.77 0.23
C VAL A 255 13.93 -8.38 0.78
N ALA A 256 14.33 -8.07 2.02
CA ALA A 256 14.17 -6.74 2.61
C ALA A 256 14.94 -5.67 1.81
N VAL A 257 16.19 -5.96 1.45
CA VAL A 257 17.03 -5.04 0.66
C VAL A 257 16.44 -4.80 -0.72
N LEU A 258 16.07 -5.86 -1.46
CA LEU A 258 15.54 -5.72 -2.82
C LEU A 258 14.18 -5.04 -2.87
N VAL A 259 13.28 -5.32 -1.93
CA VAL A 259 11.96 -4.69 -1.90
C VAL A 259 12.05 -3.21 -1.53
N CYS A 260 12.88 -2.85 -0.53
CA CYS A 260 12.95 -1.47 -0.04
C CYS A 260 13.87 -0.59 -0.88
N PHE A 261 14.98 -1.13 -1.37
CA PHE A 261 16.06 -0.39 -2.03
C PHE A 261 16.32 -0.87 -3.46
N GLY A 262 15.45 -1.70 -4.05
CA GLY A 262 15.54 -2.03 -5.47
C GLY A 262 14.92 -0.93 -6.33
N GLY A 263 15.55 -0.66 -7.47
CA GLY A 263 14.94 0.02 -8.62
C GLY A 263 14.87 -0.88 -9.86
N ASN A 264 14.42 -0.31 -10.98
CA ASN A 264 14.37 -1.02 -12.26
C ASN A 264 15.70 -0.93 -13.03
N GLY A 265 15.77 -1.57 -14.21
CA GLY A 265 17.00 -1.61 -15.01
C GLY A 265 17.33 -0.33 -15.79
N HIS A 266 16.51 0.73 -15.72
CA HIS A 266 16.76 1.96 -16.48
C HIS A 266 18.03 2.68 -16.01
N ALA A 267 18.17 2.92 -14.70
CA ALA A 267 19.26 3.75 -14.19
C ALA A 267 20.65 3.15 -14.42
N ILE A 268 20.81 1.83 -14.28
CA ILE A 268 22.11 1.20 -14.56
C ILE A 268 22.51 1.34 -16.05
N LEU A 269 21.57 1.51 -16.98
CA LEU A 269 21.90 1.67 -18.40
C LEU A 269 22.09 3.15 -18.76
N TYR A 270 21.21 4.03 -18.28
CA TYR A 270 21.11 5.42 -18.72
C TYR A 270 21.91 6.40 -17.89
N ASP A 271 22.26 6.09 -16.63
CA ASP A 271 23.12 6.96 -15.82
C ASP A 271 24.55 6.99 -16.39
N PRO A 272 25.09 8.15 -16.84
CA PRO A 272 26.45 8.24 -17.35
C PRO A 272 27.53 7.82 -16.35
N LYS A 273 27.24 7.81 -15.03
CA LYS A 273 28.15 7.33 -13.98
C LYS A 273 28.16 5.80 -13.86
N SER A 274 27.27 5.09 -14.55
CA SER A 274 27.09 3.65 -14.41
C SER A 274 28.14 2.82 -15.16
N PRO A 275 28.58 1.68 -14.59
CA PRO A 275 29.44 0.73 -15.28
C PRO A 275 28.81 0.09 -16.53
N LEU A 276 27.47 0.09 -16.68
CA LEU A 276 26.81 -0.46 -17.89
C LEU A 276 26.45 0.62 -18.93
N HIS A 277 26.70 1.91 -18.66
CA HIS A 277 26.46 2.97 -19.64
C HIS A 277 27.25 2.80 -20.96
N PRO A 278 28.52 2.34 -20.97
CA PRO A 278 29.24 2.08 -22.22
C PRO A 278 28.55 1.06 -23.12
N LEU A 279 27.81 0.09 -22.55
CA LEU A 279 27.02 -0.85 -23.34
C LEU A 279 25.88 -0.12 -24.06
N LEU A 280 25.21 0.81 -23.39
CA LEU A 280 24.16 1.64 -24.00
C LEU A 280 24.72 2.51 -25.13
N GLN A 281 25.94 3.06 -24.99
CA GLN A 281 26.59 3.82 -26.06
C GLN A 281 26.84 2.98 -27.31
N VAL A 282 27.28 1.72 -27.15
CA VAL A 282 27.43 0.78 -28.28
C VAL A 282 26.09 0.49 -28.94
N LEU A 283 25.05 0.21 -28.14
CA LEU A 283 23.70 -0.05 -28.66
C LEU A 283 23.11 1.17 -29.39
N SER A 284 23.34 2.37 -28.86
CA SER A 284 22.94 3.62 -29.48
C SER A 284 23.68 3.84 -30.81
N GLY A 285 24.98 3.53 -30.88
CA GLY A 285 25.73 3.56 -32.13
C GLY A 285 25.20 2.60 -33.22
N ILE A 286 24.55 1.51 -32.83
CA ILE A 286 23.91 0.56 -33.77
C ILE A 286 22.53 1.04 -34.20
N ASN A 287 21.70 1.50 -33.26
CA ASN A 287 20.36 1.99 -33.56
C ASN A 287 19.94 3.10 -32.57
N PRO A 288 20.23 4.37 -32.90
CA PRO A 288 19.89 5.51 -32.03
C PRO A 288 18.39 5.65 -31.81
N ALA A 289 17.59 5.31 -32.83
CA ALA A 289 16.13 5.43 -32.78
C ALA A 289 15.48 4.51 -31.73
N LEU A 290 16.13 3.40 -31.35
CA LEU A 290 15.65 2.52 -30.28
C LEU A 290 16.01 3.04 -28.89
N THR A 291 17.17 3.67 -28.74
CA THR A 291 17.75 4.04 -27.43
C THR A 291 17.33 5.42 -26.97
N GLY A 292 16.96 6.32 -27.89
CA GLY A 292 16.53 7.67 -27.57
C GLY A 292 17.67 8.53 -27.01
N THR A 293 17.36 9.44 -26.09
CA THR A 293 18.37 10.31 -25.46
C THR A 293 19.14 9.56 -24.38
N ILE A 294 20.47 9.63 -24.43
CA ILE A 294 21.37 8.90 -23.51
C ILE A 294 22.36 9.80 -22.76
N ASP A 295 22.42 11.09 -23.07
CA ASP A 295 23.48 11.99 -22.58
C ASP A 295 23.26 12.50 -21.15
N SER A 296 22.06 12.31 -20.60
CA SER A 296 21.70 12.77 -19.26
C SER A 296 20.75 11.81 -18.58
N PHE A 297 20.83 11.74 -17.26
CA PHE A 297 19.97 10.90 -16.43
C PHE A 297 19.44 11.69 -15.24
N TRP A 298 18.12 11.77 -15.12
CA TRP A 298 17.43 12.26 -13.94
C TRP A 298 16.66 11.11 -13.28
N PHE A 299 16.69 11.02 -11.95
CA PHE A 299 16.18 9.85 -11.23
C PHE A 299 14.70 9.56 -11.51
N SER A 300 13.89 10.57 -11.82
CA SER A 300 12.47 10.36 -12.16
C SER A 300 12.27 9.71 -13.53
N ASP A 301 13.25 9.79 -14.43
CA ASP A 301 13.17 9.20 -15.78
C ASP A 301 12.95 7.69 -15.70
N SER A 302 13.51 7.03 -14.67
CA SER A 302 13.28 5.61 -14.41
C SER A 302 11.82 5.23 -14.16
N THR A 303 10.96 6.17 -13.76
CA THR A 303 9.53 5.89 -13.53
C THR A 303 8.64 6.25 -14.71
N ARG A 304 9.23 6.96 -15.69
CA ARG A 304 8.58 7.56 -16.85
C ARG A 304 9.45 7.32 -18.07
N PHE A 305 9.90 6.08 -18.27
CA PHE A 305 10.71 5.67 -19.42
C PHE A 305 9.88 5.18 -20.61
N ILE A 306 8.98 4.22 -20.37
CA ILE A 306 8.08 3.65 -21.39
C ILE A 306 7.24 4.76 -22.04
N GLY A 307 7.44 4.91 -23.35
CA GLY A 307 6.81 5.93 -24.19
C GLY A 307 7.35 7.35 -24.04
N HIS A 308 8.25 7.62 -23.11
CA HIS A 308 8.90 8.94 -22.97
C HIS A 308 10.27 8.99 -23.64
N ASN A 309 11.04 7.89 -23.59
CA ASN A 309 12.37 7.83 -24.18
C ASN A 309 12.63 6.50 -24.91
N PRO A 310 12.76 6.49 -26.25
CA PRO A 310 12.34 7.57 -27.15
C PRO A 310 10.83 7.85 -27.00
N PRO A 311 10.36 9.09 -27.32
CA PRO A 311 8.96 9.44 -27.17
C PRO A 311 8.07 8.66 -28.14
N LEU A 312 7.00 8.08 -27.60
CA LEU A 312 5.91 7.40 -28.30
C LEU A 312 4.58 8.04 -27.86
N GLU A 313 3.49 7.74 -28.53
CA GLU A 313 2.15 8.17 -28.09
C GLU A 313 1.60 7.34 -26.91
N ASP A 314 2.43 6.85 -25.98
CA ASP A 314 1.99 5.96 -24.88
C ASP A 314 2.76 6.24 -23.59
N PHE A 315 2.51 7.41 -22.99
CA PHE A 315 3.22 7.93 -21.83
C PHE A 315 2.74 7.25 -20.54
N THR A 316 3.45 6.22 -20.11
CA THR A 316 3.06 5.40 -18.95
C THR A 316 3.94 5.62 -17.73
N ILE A 317 3.36 5.41 -16.54
CA ILE A 317 4.05 5.45 -15.26
C ILE A 317 4.32 4.02 -14.76
N HIS A 318 5.53 3.76 -14.25
CA HIS A 318 5.97 2.46 -13.69
C HIS A 318 6.91 2.67 -12.50
N GLU A 319 6.35 3.13 -11.39
CA GLU A 319 7.10 3.32 -10.14
C GLU A 319 7.43 1.99 -9.43
N PHE A 320 8.30 2.11 -8.43
CA PHE A 320 8.72 1.04 -7.54
C PHE A 320 9.01 1.61 -6.14
N PRO A 321 9.00 0.79 -5.07
CA PRO A 321 8.97 1.28 -3.69
C PRO A 321 10.02 2.32 -3.33
N TYR A 322 11.28 2.13 -3.74
CA TYR A 322 12.35 3.05 -3.38
C TYR A 322 12.13 4.47 -3.94
N TYR A 323 11.62 4.60 -5.17
CA TYR A 323 11.27 5.91 -5.72
C TYR A 323 10.22 6.61 -4.86
N SER A 324 9.15 5.90 -4.50
CA SER A 324 8.05 6.48 -3.73
C SER A 324 8.49 6.86 -2.31
N PHE A 325 9.37 6.08 -1.68
CA PHE A 325 9.99 6.47 -0.41
C PHE A 325 10.85 7.74 -0.56
N LEU A 326 11.65 7.82 -1.64
CA LEU A 326 12.59 8.91 -1.89
C LEU A 326 11.86 10.24 -2.08
N VAL A 327 10.87 10.29 -2.97
CA VAL A 327 10.10 11.52 -3.24
C VAL A 327 9.24 11.96 -2.05
N ALA A 328 9.00 11.06 -1.10
CA ALA A 328 8.33 11.33 0.17
C ALA A 328 6.89 11.84 0.00
N ASP A 329 6.22 11.30 -1.00
CA ASP A 329 4.78 11.45 -1.17
C ASP A 329 4.07 10.40 -0.30
N LEU A 330 3.24 10.84 0.65
CA LEU A 330 2.49 9.96 1.54
C LEU A 330 1.22 9.43 0.83
N HIS A 331 1.37 9.09 -0.45
CA HIS A 331 0.30 8.60 -1.28
C HIS A 331 -0.16 7.21 -0.81
N ALA A 332 -1.40 6.91 -1.16
CA ALA A 332 -2.09 5.67 -0.80
C ALA A 332 -1.32 4.37 -1.07
N HIS A 333 -0.66 4.22 -2.23
CA HIS A 333 0.08 2.99 -2.56
C HIS A 333 1.31 2.80 -1.68
N VAL A 334 1.95 3.90 -1.26
CA VAL A 334 3.11 3.87 -0.38
C VAL A 334 2.70 3.41 1.00
N LEU A 335 1.67 4.04 1.57
CA LEU A 335 1.13 3.67 2.88
C LEU A 335 0.58 2.24 2.92
N ASN A 336 0.00 1.77 1.82
CA ASN A 336 -0.53 0.41 1.75
C ASN A 336 0.54 -0.67 1.59
N LEU A 337 1.78 -0.32 1.23
CA LEU A 337 2.84 -1.30 0.96
C LEU A 337 3.11 -2.19 2.18
N ALA A 338 3.16 -1.64 3.39
CA ALA A 338 3.32 -2.43 4.61
C ALA A 338 2.17 -3.44 4.81
N CYS A 339 0.93 -3.05 4.50
CA CYS A 339 -0.24 -3.91 4.58
C CYS A 339 -0.17 -5.05 3.55
N VAL A 340 0.31 -4.75 2.33
CA VAL A 340 0.57 -5.72 1.27
C VAL A 340 1.60 -6.77 1.69
N ILE A 341 2.75 -6.36 2.23
CA ILE A 341 3.76 -7.33 2.69
C ILE A 341 3.25 -8.14 3.89
N GLY A 342 2.48 -7.52 4.79
CA GLY A 342 1.78 -8.21 5.88
C GLY A 342 0.82 -9.30 5.38
N LEU A 343 0.06 -9.01 4.31
CA LEU A 343 -0.76 -10.02 3.65
C LEU A 343 0.08 -11.16 3.07
N LEU A 344 1.17 -10.86 2.37
CA LEU A 344 2.06 -11.88 1.80
C LEU A 344 2.68 -12.78 2.88
N LEU A 345 2.97 -12.23 4.07
CA LEU A 345 3.42 -13.01 5.23
C LEU A 345 2.32 -13.96 5.73
N ILE A 346 1.08 -13.48 5.84
CA ILE A 346 -0.08 -14.32 6.19
C ILE A 346 -0.29 -15.41 5.14
N LEU A 347 -0.26 -15.08 3.85
CA LEU A 347 -0.42 -16.05 2.76
C LEU A 347 0.70 -17.09 2.76
N THR A 348 1.92 -16.69 3.09
CA THR A 348 3.04 -17.63 3.27
C THR A 348 2.77 -18.61 4.42
N ALA A 349 2.31 -18.11 5.58
CA ALA A 349 1.95 -18.97 6.70
C ALA A 349 0.78 -19.91 6.38
N LEU A 350 -0.29 -19.39 5.76
CA LEU A 350 -1.49 -20.17 5.38
C LEU A 350 -1.18 -21.23 4.32
N TRP A 351 -0.31 -20.92 3.36
CA TRP A 351 0.17 -21.86 2.35
C TRP A 351 0.87 -23.04 3.03
N GLN A 352 1.82 -22.74 3.91
CA GLN A 352 2.61 -23.77 4.60
C GLN A 352 1.78 -24.60 5.58
N ASP A 353 0.73 -24.03 6.18
CA ASP A 353 -0.22 -24.75 7.04
C ASP A 353 -1.21 -25.62 6.26
N GLY A 354 -1.16 -25.62 4.93
CA GLY A 354 -2.06 -26.41 4.09
C GLY A 354 -3.53 -26.04 4.27
N TRP A 355 -3.82 -24.76 4.57
CA TRP A 355 -5.13 -24.27 5.00
C TRP A 355 -6.31 -24.82 4.18
N LEU A 356 -6.15 -24.86 2.85
CA LEU A 356 -7.20 -25.31 1.94
C LEU A 356 -7.05 -26.77 1.52
N LYS A 357 -5.87 -27.37 1.68
CA LYS A 357 -5.58 -28.74 1.25
C LYS A 357 -6.42 -29.75 2.03
N GLY A 358 -6.33 -29.75 3.36
CA GLY A 358 -7.07 -30.70 4.19
C GLY A 358 -8.59 -30.57 4.08
N ARG A 359 -9.11 -29.35 3.83
CA ARG A 359 -10.54 -29.13 3.61
C ARG A 359 -11.02 -29.64 2.26
N ALA A 360 -10.22 -29.44 1.21
CA ALA A 360 -10.49 -29.98 -0.11
C ALA A 360 -10.45 -31.52 -0.11
N GLU A 361 -9.49 -32.13 0.60
CA GLU A 361 -9.42 -33.60 0.80
C GLU A 361 -10.65 -34.13 1.55
N LEU A 362 -11.07 -33.47 2.64
CA LEU A 362 -12.29 -33.82 3.36
C LEU A 362 -13.53 -33.72 2.47
N TRP A 363 -13.62 -32.67 1.65
CA TRP A 363 -14.70 -32.50 0.68
C TRP A 363 -14.69 -33.64 -0.34
N GLN A 364 -13.53 -33.93 -0.94
CA GLN A 364 -13.37 -34.99 -1.93
C GLN A 364 -13.78 -36.35 -1.34
N ASN A 365 -13.32 -36.68 -0.14
CA ASN A 365 -13.65 -37.93 0.55
C ASN A 365 -15.16 -38.05 0.80
N LYS A 366 -15.81 -36.97 1.24
CA LYS A 366 -17.27 -36.94 1.41
C LYS A 366 -18.01 -37.09 0.08
N LEU A 367 -17.50 -36.48 -0.98
CA LEU A 367 -18.09 -36.56 -2.32
C LEU A 367 -17.94 -37.98 -2.90
N ILE A 368 -16.78 -38.61 -2.75
CA ILE A 368 -16.55 -40.00 -3.17
C ILE A 368 -17.41 -40.95 -2.34
N SER A 369 -17.52 -40.77 -1.03
CA SER A 369 -18.42 -41.58 -0.20
C SER A 369 -19.89 -41.39 -0.59
N ALA A 370 -20.28 -40.16 -0.96
CA ALA A 370 -21.62 -39.85 -1.44
C ALA A 370 -21.92 -40.54 -2.78
N LEU A 371 -20.94 -40.57 -3.69
CA LEU A 371 -21.03 -41.29 -4.97
C LEU A 371 -21.00 -42.81 -4.77
N ALA A 372 -20.27 -43.34 -3.78
CA ALA A 372 -20.29 -44.77 -3.46
C ALA A 372 -21.64 -45.24 -2.87
N VAL A 373 -22.35 -44.35 -2.18
CA VAL A 373 -23.71 -44.55 -1.63
C VAL A 373 -24.81 -44.32 -2.69
N GLU A 374 -24.47 -43.89 -3.93
CA GLU A 374 -25.42 -43.66 -5.05
C GLU A 374 -26.31 -44.87 -5.36
N LYS A 375 -25.98 -46.07 -4.89
CA LYS A 375 -26.82 -47.25 -5.12
C LYS A 375 -28.12 -47.29 -4.32
N GLN A 376 -28.35 -46.43 -3.30
CA GLN A 376 -29.53 -46.59 -2.42
C GLN A 376 -30.24 -45.32 -1.88
N THR A 377 -29.80 -44.08 -2.15
CA THR A 377 -30.44 -42.86 -1.59
C THR A 377 -30.41 -41.63 -2.50
N ASP A 378 -31.36 -40.71 -2.29
CA ASP A 378 -31.60 -39.50 -3.09
C ASP A 378 -30.40 -38.53 -3.10
N SER A 379 -29.59 -38.59 -4.16
CA SER A 379 -28.26 -37.96 -4.30
C SER A 379 -28.26 -36.44 -4.17
N ARG A 380 -29.40 -35.78 -4.40
CA ARG A 380 -29.55 -34.32 -4.31
C ARG A 380 -29.55 -33.83 -2.86
N SER A 381 -30.17 -34.59 -1.95
CA SER A 381 -30.24 -34.24 -0.52
C SER A 381 -28.87 -34.28 0.15
N LEU A 382 -28.01 -35.22 -0.23
CA LEU A 382 -26.67 -35.37 0.33
C LEU A 382 -25.72 -34.28 -0.16
N ARG A 383 -25.73 -33.96 -1.47
CA ARG A 383 -24.88 -32.89 -2.03
C ARG A 383 -25.27 -31.51 -1.50
N THR A 384 -26.56 -31.26 -1.28
CA THR A 384 -27.04 -30.02 -0.65
C THR A 384 -26.59 -29.92 0.81
N ALA A 385 -26.66 -31.01 1.58
CA ALA A 385 -26.14 -31.04 2.94
C ALA A 385 -24.62 -30.75 3.01
N LEU A 386 -23.84 -31.24 2.04
CA LEU A 386 -22.40 -30.96 1.94
C LEU A 386 -22.10 -29.49 1.61
N ALA A 387 -22.83 -28.90 0.66
CA ALA A 387 -22.70 -27.48 0.32
C ALA A 387 -23.02 -26.57 1.52
N TRP A 388 -24.11 -26.86 2.25
CA TRP A 388 -24.45 -26.16 3.48
C TRP A 388 -23.36 -26.29 4.56
N ALA A 389 -22.82 -27.50 4.74
CA ALA A 389 -21.77 -27.75 5.72
C ALA A 389 -20.52 -26.92 5.40
N GLU A 390 -20.10 -26.82 4.14
CA GLU A 390 -18.94 -25.99 3.81
C GLU A 390 -19.22 -24.50 3.91
N LEU A 391 -20.39 -24.00 3.50
CA LEU A 391 -20.73 -22.59 3.70
C LEU A 391 -20.62 -22.23 5.18
N LYS A 392 -21.18 -23.07 6.06
CA LYS A 392 -21.05 -22.92 7.52
C LYS A 392 -19.59 -22.97 7.97
N ASN A 393 -18.80 -23.93 7.48
CA ASN A 393 -17.40 -24.05 7.85
C ASN A 393 -16.54 -22.90 7.34
N SER A 394 -16.90 -22.30 6.20
CA SER A 394 -16.25 -21.10 5.66
C SER A 394 -16.58 -19.88 6.53
N LEU A 395 -17.84 -19.71 6.94
CA LEU A 395 -18.24 -18.64 7.86
C LEU A 395 -17.58 -18.73 9.25
N LEU A 396 -17.31 -19.95 9.72
CA LEU A 396 -16.64 -20.19 11.00
C LEU A 396 -15.11 -20.14 10.91
N ASP A 397 -14.53 -19.96 9.72
CA ASP A 397 -13.08 -19.90 9.56
C ASP A 397 -12.54 -18.51 9.81
N ALA A 398 -11.85 -18.34 10.94
CA ALA A 398 -11.18 -17.10 11.31
C ALA A 398 -10.21 -16.59 10.24
N ARG A 399 -9.64 -17.48 9.40
CA ARG A 399 -8.71 -17.11 8.32
C ARG A 399 -9.43 -16.39 7.19
N ILE A 400 -10.67 -16.78 6.88
CA ILE A 400 -11.50 -16.08 5.89
C ILE A 400 -11.83 -14.69 6.40
N TRP A 401 -12.21 -14.54 7.67
CA TRP A 401 -12.46 -13.23 8.28
C TRP A 401 -11.22 -12.34 8.27
N LEU A 402 -10.05 -12.87 8.61
CA LEU A 402 -8.81 -12.10 8.55
C LEU A 402 -8.49 -11.62 7.13
N LEU A 403 -8.51 -12.52 6.15
CA LEU A 403 -8.22 -12.15 4.76
C LEU A 403 -9.26 -11.14 4.23
N SER A 404 -10.52 -11.28 4.63
CA SER A 404 -11.58 -10.34 4.30
C SER A 404 -11.35 -8.97 4.95
N ALA A 405 -10.89 -8.92 6.20
CA ALA A 405 -10.55 -7.68 6.88
C ALA A 405 -9.37 -6.96 6.20
N ILE A 406 -8.34 -7.69 5.77
CA ILE A 406 -7.20 -7.10 5.05
C ILE A 406 -7.64 -6.56 3.68
N LEU A 407 -8.46 -7.31 2.95
CA LEU A 407 -9.02 -6.84 1.68
C LEU A 407 -9.96 -5.64 1.86
N ALA A 408 -10.72 -5.60 2.96
CA ALA A 408 -11.50 -4.43 3.34
C ALA A 408 -10.59 -3.23 3.61
N ALA A 409 -9.47 -3.44 4.30
CA ALA A 409 -8.50 -2.38 4.52
C ALA A 409 -7.93 -1.86 3.20
N PHE A 410 -7.63 -2.73 2.23
CA PHE A 410 -7.18 -2.31 0.89
C PHE A 410 -8.20 -1.43 0.16
N MET A 411 -9.50 -1.70 0.28
CA MET A 411 -10.52 -0.81 -0.31
C MET A 411 -10.46 0.61 0.26
N ILE A 412 -9.98 0.78 1.50
CA ILE A 412 -9.89 2.07 2.19
C ILE A 412 -8.51 2.71 1.96
N THR A 413 -7.42 1.93 1.94
CA THR A 413 -6.04 2.42 1.85
C THR A 413 -5.53 2.57 0.42
N ASN A 414 -5.83 1.63 -0.47
CA ASN A 414 -5.51 1.68 -1.90
C ASN A 414 -6.40 0.69 -2.67
N TYR A 415 -7.50 1.21 -3.22
CA TYR A 415 -8.58 0.40 -3.79
C TYR A 415 -8.13 -0.58 -4.89
N TRP A 416 -7.06 -0.27 -5.63
CA TRP A 416 -6.50 -1.16 -6.66
C TRP A 416 -5.92 -2.46 -6.07
N ASP A 417 -5.31 -2.37 -4.90
CA ASP A 417 -4.69 -3.51 -4.24
C ASP A 417 -5.74 -4.52 -3.77
N PHE A 418 -6.98 -4.07 -3.50
CA PHE A 418 -8.09 -4.99 -3.24
C PHE A 418 -8.28 -5.97 -4.41
N VAL A 419 -8.35 -5.48 -5.65
CA VAL A 419 -8.58 -6.32 -6.83
C VAL A 419 -7.39 -7.24 -7.09
N ILE A 420 -6.17 -6.70 -7.03
CA ILE A 420 -4.92 -7.43 -7.29
C ILE A 420 -4.76 -8.57 -6.28
N TYR A 421 -4.90 -8.28 -4.99
CA TYR A 421 -4.67 -9.27 -3.94
C TYR A 421 -5.85 -10.21 -3.73
N PHE A 422 -7.09 -9.81 -4.05
CA PHE A 422 -8.20 -10.74 -4.18
C PHE A 422 -7.91 -11.81 -5.23
N ALA A 423 -7.43 -11.40 -6.41
CA ALA A 423 -7.04 -12.32 -7.48
C ALA A 423 -5.85 -13.21 -7.06
N LEU A 424 -4.85 -12.66 -6.36
CA LEU A 424 -3.73 -13.44 -5.82
C LEU A 424 -4.19 -14.48 -4.80
N ILE A 425 -5.11 -14.13 -3.90
CA ILE A 425 -5.68 -15.09 -2.92
C ILE A 425 -6.42 -16.20 -3.66
N ALA A 426 -7.22 -15.88 -4.67
CA ALA A 426 -7.90 -16.87 -5.50
C ALA A 426 -6.91 -17.79 -6.23
N TRP A 427 -5.86 -17.20 -6.81
CA TRP A 427 -4.78 -17.91 -7.51
C TRP A 427 -4.05 -18.90 -6.59
N LEU A 428 -3.59 -18.44 -5.43
CA LEU A 428 -2.92 -19.30 -4.44
C LEU A 428 -3.86 -20.35 -3.89
N SER A 429 -5.13 -20.01 -3.65
CA SER A 429 -6.13 -20.95 -3.15
C SER A 429 -6.35 -22.10 -4.12
N TRP A 430 -6.43 -21.81 -5.42
CA TRP A 430 -6.51 -22.82 -6.46
C TRP A 430 -5.26 -23.72 -6.47
N LEU A 431 -4.05 -23.15 -6.44
CA LEU A 431 -2.80 -23.91 -6.48
C LEU A 431 -2.56 -24.79 -5.24
N VAL A 432 -2.92 -24.34 -4.03
CA VAL A 432 -2.77 -25.14 -2.78
C VAL A 432 -3.56 -26.45 -2.85
N THR A 433 -4.72 -26.45 -3.53
CA THR A 433 -5.59 -27.64 -3.58
C THR A 433 -5.12 -28.71 -4.56
N ARG A 434 -3.91 -28.60 -5.12
CA ARG A 434 -3.41 -29.53 -6.14
C ARG A 434 -3.41 -31.00 -5.72
N ASP A 435 -3.08 -31.28 -4.46
CA ASP A 435 -2.93 -32.66 -3.99
C ASP A 435 -4.25 -33.21 -3.41
N SER A 436 -5.33 -32.42 -3.45
CA SER A 436 -6.62 -32.77 -2.86
C SER A 436 -7.44 -33.80 -3.66
N GLY A 437 -6.85 -34.44 -4.67
CA GLY A 437 -7.48 -35.42 -5.54
C GLY A 437 -8.65 -34.93 -6.42
N LEU A 438 -9.15 -33.70 -6.23
CA LEU A 438 -10.08 -33.04 -7.14
C LEU A 438 -9.44 -32.83 -8.52
N PRO A 439 -10.19 -32.86 -9.64
CA PRO A 439 -9.64 -32.54 -10.95
C PRO A 439 -9.17 -31.08 -11.04
N LEU A 440 -8.11 -30.82 -11.80
CA LEU A 440 -7.56 -29.48 -12.00
C LEU A 440 -8.57 -28.55 -12.70
N LEU A 441 -9.16 -29.06 -13.77
CA LEU A 441 -10.22 -28.42 -14.54
C LEU A 441 -11.12 -29.54 -15.09
N SER A 442 -12.42 -29.37 -14.92
CA SER A 442 -13.44 -30.23 -15.54
C SER A 442 -14.14 -29.44 -16.64
N LEU A 443 -14.38 -30.04 -17.82
CA LEU A 443 -15.16 -29.40 -18.88
C LEU A 443 -16.58 -29.03 -18.41
N ARG A 444 -17.14 -29.78 -17.44
CA ARG A 444 -18.42 -29.48 -16.80
C ARG A 444 -18.32 -28.33 -15.79
N ALA A 445 -17.13 -28.07 -15.25
CA ALA A 445 -16.88 -27.03 -14.27
C ALA A 445 -16.67 -25.65 -14.90
N LEU A 446 -16.21 -25.57 -16.14
CA LEU A 446 -15.93 -24.28 -16.77
C LEU A 446 -17.19 -23.36 -16.83
N PRO A 447 -18.38 -23.82 -17.26
CA PRO A 447 -19.59 -22.99 -17.20
C PRO A 447 -19.99 -22.61 -15.78
N VAL A 448 -19.78 -23.53 -14.81
CA VAL A 448 -20.09 -23.28 -13.40
C VAL A 448 -19.18 -22.20 -12.82
N PHE A 449 -17.88 -22.27 -13.11
CA PHE A 449 -16.90 -21.28 -12.69
C PHE A 449 -17.17 -19.91 -13.30
N LEU A 450 -17.50 -19.86 -14.59
CA LEU A 450 -17.89 -18.60 -15.26
C LEU A 450 -19.14 -18.00 -14.62
N LEU A 451 -20.12 -18.84 -14.26
CA LEU A 451 -21.31 -18.40 -13.52
C LEU A 451 -20.93 -17.90 -12.11
N GLN A 452 -20.06 -18.60 -11.38
CA GLN A 452 -19.64 -18.20 -10.03
C GLN A 452 -18.94 -16.84 -10.02
N ILE A 453 -18.07 -16.58 -11.01
CA ILE A 453 -17.45 -15.27 -11.20
C ILE A 453 -18.50 -14.23 -11.59
N GLY A 454 -19.35 -14.55 -12.58
CA GLY A 454 -20.38 -13.64 -13.08
C GLY A 454 -21.34 -13.16 -11.99
N LEU A 455 -21.72 -14.03 -11.06
CA LEU A 455 -22.59 -13.71 -9.92
C LEU A 455 -22.03 -12.63 -8.98
N LEU A 456 -20.71 -12.44 -8.92
CA LEU A 456 -20.07 -11.40 -8.12
C LEU A 456 -19.63 -10.21 -8.97
N LEU A 457 -19.00 -10.49 -10.10
CA LEU A 457 -18.38 -9.47 -10.94
C LEU A 457 -19.43 -8.60 -11.63
N LEU A 458 -20.56 -9.17 -12.08
CA LEU A 458 -21.61 -8.38 -12.72
C LEU A 458 -22.25 -7.38 -11.75
N PRO A 459 -22.72 -7.76 -10.55
CA PRO A 459 -23.21 -6.76 -9.60
C PRO A 459 -22.12 -5.74 -9.20
N TYR A 460 -20.86 -6.16 -9.07
CA TYR A 460 -19.76 -5.25 -8.74
C TYR A 460 -19.51 -4.16 -9.79
N LEU A 461 -19.60 -4.53 -11.07
CA LEU A 461 -19.41 -3.59 -12.17
C LEU A 461 -20.66 -2.75 -12.45
N LEU A 462 -21.86 -3.32 -12.27
CA LEU A 462 -23.13 -2.69 -12.68
C LEU A 462 -23.83 -1.91 -11.55
N ILE A 463 -23.63 -2.28 -10.28
CA ILE A 463 -24.32 -1.66 -9.14
C ILE A 463 -23.37 -0.69 -8.45
N GLN A 464 -23.80 0.57 -8.36
CA GLN A 464 -23.01 1.63 -7.73
C GLN A 464 -23.28 1.73 -6.23
N SER A 465 -24.54 1.56 -5.79
CA SER A 465 -24.88 1.58 -4.37
C SER A 465 -24.16 0.45 -3.61
N PRO A 466 -23.26 0.77 -2.67
CA PRO A 466 -22.52 -0.24 -1.91
C PRO A 466 -23.44 -1.16 -1.11
N LEU A 467 -24.52 -0.59 -0.55
CA LEU A 467 -25.50 -1.34 0.22
C LEU A 467 -26.30 -2.31 -0.66
N LEU A 468 -26.81 -1.84 -1.81
CA LEU A 468 -27.52 -2.70 -2.75
C LEU A 468 -26.62 -3.79 -3.31
N ALA A 469 -25.38 -3.45 -3.66
CA ALA A 469 -24.39 -4.41 -4.12
C ALA A 469 -24.15 -5.50 -3.06
N LEU A 470 -24.01 -5.12 -1.78
CA LEU A 470 -23.84 -6.08 -0.68
C LEU A 470 -25.06 -7.00 -0.50
N VAL A 471 -26.28 -6.46 -0.63
CA VAL A 471 -27.52 -7.26 -0.59
C VAL A 471 -27.55 -8.31 -1.70
N LEU A 472 -26.95 -8.03 -2.87
CA LEU A 472 -26.83 -9.00 -3.96
C LEU A 472 -25.67 -9.98 -3.77
N TYR A 473 -24.57 -9.53 -3.16
CA TYR A 473 -23.40 -10.39 -2.91
C TYR A 473 -23.69 -11.51 -1.91
N VAL A 474 -24.46 -11.25 -0.85
CA VAL A 474 -24.79 -12.25 0.18
C VAL A 474 -25.45 -13.51 -0.41
N PRO A 475 -26.57 -13.43 -1.17
CA PRO A 475 -27.15 -14.60 -1.82
C PRO A 475 -26.23 -15.15 -2.91
N ALA A 476 -25.47 -14.31 -3.63
CA ALA A 476 -24.50 -14.79 -4.62
C ALA A 476 -23.43 -15.71 -4.01
N ALA A 477 -22.90 -15.38 -2.84
CA ALA A 477 -21.94 -16.23 -2.14
C ALA A 477 -22.55 -17.55 -1.66
N ALA A 478 -23.82 -17.53 -1.20
CA ALA A 478 -24.55 -18.75 -0.88
C ALA A 478 -24.71 -19.63 -2.13
N ILE A 479 -25.20 -19.05 -3.24
CA ILE A 479 -25.35 -19.72 -4.54
C ILE A 479 -24.01 -20.31 -5.01
N ASN A 480 -22.90 -19.57 -4.86
CA ASN A 480 -21.57 -20.05 -5.24
C ASN A 480 -21.15 -21.32 -4.50
N HIS A 481 -21.57 -21.50 -3.24
CA HIS A 481 -21.35 -22.75 -2.51
C HIS A 481 -22.28 -23.87 -2.99
N PHE A 482 -23.52 -23.59 -3.38
CA PHE A 482 -24.42 -24.58 -3.99
C PHE A 482 -23.97 -24.99 -5.40
N LEU A 483 -23.27 -24.12 -6.12
CA LEU A 483 -22.70 -24.42 -7.43
C LEU A 483 -21.56 -25.47 -7.36
N LEU A 484 -21.10 -25.85 -6.17
CA LEU A 484 -20.23 -27.03 -5.97
C LEU A 484 -20.94 -28.37 -6.21
N ILE A 485 -22.29 -28.39 -6.19
CA ILE A 485 -23.12 -29.57 -6.44
C ILE A 485 -22.97 -30.10 -7.88
N PRO A 486 -23.09 -29.25 -8.92
CA PRO A 486 -22.88 -29.66 -10.32
C PRO A 486 -21.40 -29.83 -10.70
N ALA A 487 -20.47 -29.08 -10.09
CA ALA A 487 -19.04 -29.14 -10.38
C ALA A 487 -18.19 -29.24 -9.11
N ALA A 488 -17.61 -30.43 -8.88
CA ALA A 488 -16.69 -30.69 -7.78
C ALA A 488 -15.25 -30.75 -8.29
N ASP A 489 -14.66 -29.57 -8.52
CA ASP A 489 -13.28 -29.41 -8.96
C ASP A 489 -12.57 -28.31 -8.14
N ARG A 490 -11.25 -28.19 -8.33
CA ARG A 490 -10.41 -27.25 -7.56
C ARG A 490 -10.78 -25.79 -7.80
N LEU A 491 -11.15 -25.45 -9.04
CA LEU A 491 -11.43 -24.08 -9.44
C LEU A 491 -12.76 -23.61 -8.84
N SER A 492 -13.80 -24.44 -8.93
CA SER A 492 -15.11 -24.12 -8.34
C SER A 492 -15.05 -24.03 -6.81
N LEU A 493 -14.26 -24.87 -6.14
CA LEU A 493 -14.03 -24.79 -4.68
C LEU A 493 -13.32 -23.49 -4.27
N ALA A 494 -12.28 -23.10 -5.01
CA ALA A 494 -11.59 -21.84 -4.78
C ALA A 494 -12.54 -20.65 -4.98
N ALA A 495 -13.33 -20.66 -6.07
CA ALA A 495 -14.32 -19.62 -6.37
C ALA A 495 -15.41 -19.50 -5.30
N ALA A 496 -15.89 -20.62 -4.74
CA ALA A 496 -16.86 -20.58 -3.65
C ALA A 496 -16.27 -19.89 -2.40
N LYS A 497 -15.04 -20.22 -2.01
CA LYS A 497 -14.41 -19.60 -0.83
C LYS A 497 -14.08 -18.14 -1.05
N THR A 498 -13.53 -17.80 -2.22
CA THR A 498 -13.21 -16.41 -2.56
C THR A 498 -14.49 -15.59 -2.66
N SER A 499 -15.63 -16.17 -3.04
CA SER A 499 -16.91 -15.47 -3.02
C SER A 499 -17.29 -14.98 -1.63
N LEU A 500 -17.16 -15.82 -0.60
CA LEU A 500 -17.46 -15.41 0.77
C LEU A 500 -16.51 -14.32 1.25
N LEU A 501 -15.22 -14.47 0.94
CA LEU A 501 -14.21 -13.48 1.26
C LEU A 501 -14.48 -12.14 0.58
N PHE A 502 -14.97 -12.14 -0.67
CA PHE A 502 -15.39 -10.93 -1.39
C PHE A 502 -16.55 -10.23 -0.67
N VAL A 503 -17.59 -10.96 -0.28
CA VAL A 503 -18.76 -10.39 0.42
C VAL A 503 -18.38 -9.83 1.77
N LEU A 504 -17.60 -10.59 2.56
CA LEU A 504 -17.19 -10.18 3.89
C LEU A 504 -16.26 -8.95 3.83
N ALA A 505 -15.38 -8.86 2.83
CA ALA A 505 -14.55 -7.68 2.65
C ALA A 505 -15.42 -6.43 2.38
N HIS A 506 -16.41 -6.53 1.50
CA HIS A 506 -17.33 -5.42 1.21
C HIS A 506 -18.22 -5.07 2.41
N ALA A 507 -18.63 -6.07 3.20
CA ALA A 507 -19.35 -5.84 4.44
C ALA A 507 -18.47 -5.05 5.42
N ILE A 508 -17.23 -5.48 5.67
CA ILE A 508 -16.30 -4.83 6.61
C ILE A 508 -15.92 -3.41 6.12
N ALA A 509 -15.81 -3.17 4.82
CA ALA A 509 -15.53 -1.83 4.28
C ALA A 509 -16.79 -0.95 4.12
N LEU A 510 -17.98 -1.46 4.45
CA LEU A 510 -19.26 -0.79 4.15
C LEU A 510 -19.33 0.66 4.66
N PRO A 511 -18.97 0.99 5.92
CA PRO A 511 -19.08 2.37 6.39
C PRO A 511 -18.24 3.36 5.57
N PHE A 512 -17.05 2.95 5.12
CA PHE A 512 -16.23 3.75 4.22
C PHE A 512 -16.85 3.82 2.82
N ASN A 513 -17.23 2.68 2.24
CA ASN A 513 -17.79 2.60 0.90
C ASN A 513 -19.10 3.40 0.76
N LEU A 514 -19.90 3.54 1.82
CA LEU A 514 -21.09 4.40 1.82
C LEU A 514 -20.77 5.89 1.61
N ASN A 515 -19.55 6.32 1.89
CA ASN A 515 -19.07 7.69 1.76
C ASN A 515 -17.96 7.84 0.70
N PHE A 516 -17.72 6.78 -0.09
CA PHE A 516 -16.66 6.74 -1.09
C PHE A 516 -17.22 6.26 -2.43
N SER A 517 -17.02 7.07 -3.46
CA SER A 517 -17.33 6.71 -4.84
C SER A 517 -16.04 6.32 -5.55
N ALA A 518 -15.93 5.03 -5.90
CA ALA A 518 -14.76 4.51 -6.59
C ALA A 518 -14.56 5.17 -7.96
N LEU A 519 -13.30 5.45 -8.29
CA LEU A 519 -12.89 5.88 -9.63
C LEU A 519 -13.33 4.83 -10.67
N SER A 520 -13.76 5.32 -11.84
CA SER A 520 -14.32 4.56 -12.97
C SER A 520 -14.01 3.06 -12.99
N LYS A 521 -15.06 2.23 -13.01
CA LYS A 521 -14.98 0.76 -13.11
C LYS A 521 -14.92 0.26 -14.57
N THR A 522 -14.69 1.15 -15.53
CA THR A 522 -14.79 0.82 -16.96
C THR A 522 -13.47 0.24 -17.47
N ILE A 523 -13.50 -1.00 -17.97
CA ILE A 523 -12.35 -1.70 -18.54
C ILE A 523 -12.43 -1.68 -20.07
N LEU A 524 -11.34 -1.29 -20.72
CA LEU A 524 -11.19 -1.24 -22.18
C LEU A 524 -9.99 -2.08 -22.64
N LEU A 525 -9.99 -2.47 -23.92
CA LEU A 525 -8.86 -3.16 -24.54
C LEU A 525 -7.74 -2.17 -24.85
N THR A 526 -6.51 -2.61 -24.63
CA THR A 526 -5.31 -1.81 -24.90
C THR A 526 -4.91 -1.93 -26.39
N ASP A 527 -4.85 -0.80 -27.08
CA ASP A 527 -4.44 -0.66 -28.49
C ASP A 527 -2.96 -0.28 -28.67
N ARG A 528 -2.34 0.37 -27.66
CA ARG A 528 -0.91 0.75 -27.63
C ARG A 528 -0.08 -0.21 -26.77
N ARG A 529 1.14 -0.54 -27.18
CA ARG A 529 1.96 -1.58 -26.52
C ARG A 529 3.33 -1.08 -26.12
N THR A 530 3.84 -1.60 -25.01
CA THR A 530 5.23 -1.34 -24.60
C THR A 530 6.18 -1.91 -25.65
N SER A 531 7.11 -1.08 -26.13
CA SER A 531 8.16 -1.57 -27.04
C SER A 531 9.02 -2.63 -26.35
N LEU A 532 9.46 -3.65 -27.08
CA LEU A 532 10.27 -4.73 -26.50
C LEU A 532 11.55 -4.19 -25.83
N TYR A 533 12.19 -3.19 -26.43
CA TYR A 533 13.38 -2.55 -25.85
C TYR A 533 13.06 -1.90 -24.49
N GLN A 534 12.03 -1.05 -24.42
CA GLN A 534 11.67 -0.40 -23.15
C GLN A 534 11.25 -1.42 -22.09
N PHE A 535 10.54 -2.48 -22.48
CA PHE A 535 10.19 -3.57 -21.58
C PHE A 535 11.44 -4.27 -21.01
N LEU A 536 12.42 -4.58 -21.87
CA LEU A 536 13.66 -5.24 -21.44
C LEU A 536 14.53 -4.35 -20.54
N VAL A 537 14.59 -3.04 -20.81
CA VAL A 537 15.29 -2.07 -19.96
C VAL A 537 14.66 -2.00 -18.57
N VAL A 538 13.34 -1.89 -18.48
CA VAL A 538 12.66 -1.75 -17.18
C VAL A 538 12.61 -3.08 -16.42
N TRP A 539 12.14 -4.16 -17.07
CA TRP A 539 11.79 -5.41 -16.40
C TRP A 539 12.71 -6.59 -16.71
N GLY A 540 13.50 -6.51 -17.79
CA GLY A 540 14.18 -7.66 -18.38
C GLY A 540 15.11 -8.39 -17.43
N VAL A 541 15.94 -7.67 -16.66
CA VAL A 541 16.87 -8.28 -15.70
C VAL A 541 16.14 -8.94 -14.54
N MET A 542 15.13 -8.28 -13.98
CA MET A 542 14.40 -8.78 -12.82
C MET A 542 13.57 -10.03 -13.17
N LEU A 543 12.84 -9.97 -14.28
CA LEU A 543 12.07 -11.11 -14.79
C LEU A 543 13.02 -12.24 -15.23
N GLY A 544 14.09 -11.89 -15.96
CA GLY A 544 15.12 -12.83 -16.38
C GLY A 544 15.76 -13.56 -15.22
N ALA A 545 16.14 -12.85 -14.15
CA ALA A 545 16.70 -13.43 -12.93
C ALA A 545 15.76 -14.45 -12.29
N CYS A 546 14.47 -14.13 -12.19
CA CYS A 546 13.48 -15.05 -11.64
C CYS A 546 13.25 -16.29 -12.53
N LEU A 547 13.19 -16.11 -13.84
CA LEU A 547 13.03 -17.21 -14.80
C LEU A 547 14.27 -18.13 -14.83
N ILE A 548 15.46 -17.54 -14.81
CA ILE A 548 16.74 -18.24 -14.73
C ILE A 548 16.83 -19.04 -13.44
N TRP A 549 16.45 -18.45 -12.30
CA TRP A 549 16.35 -19.15 -11.03
C TRP A 549 15.42 -20.37 -11.14
N TRP A 550 14.20 -20.16 -11.67
CA TRP A 550 13.19 -21.20 -11.80
C TRP A 550 13.68 -22.37 -12.68
N LEU A 551 14.20 -22.06 -13.87
CA LEU A 551 14.76 -23.05 -14.79
C LEU A 551 15.94 -23.79 -14.16
N GLY A 552 16.83 -23.07 -13.48
CA GLY A 552 17.97 -23.65 -12.77
C GLY A 552 17.54 -24.63 -11.69
N GLU A 553 16.57 -24.28 -10.86
CA GLU A 553 16.01 -25.19 -9.84
C GLU A 553 15.38 -26.43 -10.48
N MET A 554 14.66 -26.29 -11.60
CA MET A 554 14.11 -27.43 -12.34
C MET A 554 15.21 -28.35 -12.88
N LEU A 555 16.27 -27.81 -13.46
CA LEU A 555 17.40 -28.59 -14.00
C LEU A 555 18.18 -29.30 -12.89
N ILE A 556 18.51 -28.60 -11.80
CA ILE A 556 19.25 -29.17 -10.66
C ILE A 556 18.44 -30.28 -9.99
N SER A 557 17.12 -30.09 -9.82
CA SER A 557 16.26 -31.11 -9.24
C SER A 557 16.15 -32.37 -10.11
N ARG A 558 16.04 -32.22 -11.44
CA ARG A 558 16.05 -33.35 -12.38
C ARG A 558 17.37 -34.10 -12.38
N TRP A 559 18.49 -33.39 -12.34
CA TRP A 559 19.82 -34.01 -12.32
C TRP A 559 20.04 -34.86 -11.06
N ARG A 560 19.61 -34.36 -9.89
CA ARG A 560 19.67 -35.11 -8.63
C ARG A 560 18.79 -36.35 -8.65
N SER A 561 17.55 -36.21 -9.11
CA SER A 561 16.63 -37.34 -9.21
C SER A 561 17.19 -38.47 -10.08
N ARG A 562 17.96 -38.15 -11.12
CA ARG A 562 18.64 -39.15 -11.97
C ARG A 562 19.78 -39.86 -11.24
N GLN A 563 20.59 -39.12 -10.47
CA GLN A 563 21.67 -39.71 -9.67
C GLN A 563 21.16 -40.66 -8.58
N ASP A 564 20.03 -40.35 -7.95
CA ASP A 564 19.44 -41.24 -6.93
C ASP A 564 18.85 -42.52 -7.57
N THR A 565 18.25 -42.43 -8.77
CA THR A 565 17.69 -43.61 -9.47
C THR A 565 18.73 -44.59 -10.02
N ASP A 566 19.96 -44.15 -10.29
CA ASP A 566 21.05 -45.05 -10.72
C ASP A 566 21.66 -45.86 -9.56
N SER A 567 21.20 -45.64 -8.32
CA SER A 567 21.71 -46.29 -7.11
C SER A 567 20.81 -47.38 -6.49
N ASP A 568 19.54 -47.51 -6.91
CA ASP A 568 18.60 -48.53 -6.42
C ASP A 568 17.73 -49.10 -7.55
N SER A 569 18.17 -50.23 -8.13
CA SER A 569 17.62 -50.80 -9.37
C SER A 569 16.57 -51.90 -9.17
N SER A 570 15.63 -51.81 -8.23
CA SER A 570 14.56 -52.84 -8.13
C SER A 570 13.13 -52.40 -7.78
N GLU A 571 12.84 -51.14 -7.46
CA GLU A 571 11.45 -50.70 -7.16
C GLU A 571 10.94 -49.48 -7.96
N ALA A 572 11.78 -48.90 -8.83
CA ALA A 572 11.53 -47.58 -9.42
C ALA A 572 10.49 -47.53 -10.57
N GLU A 573 10.13 -48.65 -11.20
CA GLU A 573 9.27 -48.61 -12.40
C GLU A 573 7.77 -48.38 -12.12
N SER A 574 7.29 -48.54 -10.89
CA SER A 574 5.86 -48.34 -10.56
C SER A 574 5.48 -46.90 -10.19
N VAL A 575 6.45 -46.02 -9.91
CA VAL A 575 6.22 -44.65 -9.41
C VAL A 575 6.34 -43.58 -10.52
N LEU A 576 6.92 -43.92 -11.68
CA LEU A 576 7.24 -42.95 -12.74
C LEU A 576 6.03 -42.40 -13.52
N SER A 577 4.85 -43.02 -13.45
CA SER A 577 3.66 -42.58 -14.21
C SER A 577 2.71 -41.64 -13.45
N SER A 578 2.95 -41.38 -12.16
CA SER A 578 2.12 -40.48 -11.35
C SER A 578 2.94 -39.35 -10.69
N GLY A 579 3.19 -38.30 -11.48
CA GLY A 579 3.44 -36.96 -10.96
C GLY A 579 4.90 -36.54 -10.80
N GLN A 580 5.55 -36.24 -11.93
CA GLN A 580 6.88 -35.58 -12.02
C GLN A 580 7.02 -34.23 -11.28
N MET A 581 5.95 -33.77 -10.62
CA MET A 581 5.87 -32.49 -9.91
C MET A 581 5.51 -32.69 -8.42
N SER A 582 5.56 -33.94 -7.90
CA SER A 582 5.53 -34.28 -6.47
C SER A 582 6.88 -34.07 -5.76
N ILE A 583 7.96 -33.90 -6.53
CA ILE A 583 9.36 -33.74 -6.08
C ILE A 583 9.69 -32.30 -5.61
N LEU A 584 8.80 -31.33 -5.81
CA LEU A 584 9.00 -29.94 -5.40
C LEU A 584 8.54 -29.73 -3.95
N THR A 585 9.45 -29.26 -3.09
CA THR A 585 9.15 -28.76 -1.73
C THR A 585 8.15 -27.60 -1.78
N ASP A 586 7.33 -27.44 -0.73
CA ASP A 586 6.19 -26.49 -0.72
C ASP A 586 6.60 -25.03 -0.95
N ASP A 587 7.80 -24.65 -0.53
CA ASP A 587 8.38 -23.31 -0.74
C ASP A 587 8.70 -23.02 -2.21
N ARG A 588 9.20 -24.00 -2.99
CA ARG A 588 9.44 -23.85 -4.44
C ARG A 588 8.14 -23.54 -5.18
N ARG A 589 7.06 -24.21 -4.78
CA ARG A 589 5.73 -24.06 -5.41
C ARG A 589 5.17 -22.67 -5.13
N LEU A 590 5.31 -22.18 -3.89
CA LEU A 590 4.89 -20.84 -3.53
C LEU A 590 5.67 -19.78 -4.32
N LEU A 591 7.00 -19.88 -4.39
CA LEU A 591 7.82 -18.94 -5.18
C LEU A 591 7.45 -18.95 -6.66
N ALA A 592 7.17 -20.13 -7.25
CA ALA A 592 6.69 -20.24 -8.62
C ALA A 592 5.31 -19.58 -8.80
N ALA A 593 4.42 -19.71 -7.82
CA ALA A 593 3.10 -19.09 -7.85
C ALA A 593 3.17 -17.56 -7.76
N LEU A 594 4.09 -17.01 -6.94
CA LEU A 594 4.35 -15.58 -6.88
C LEU A 594 4.95 -15.07 -8.19
N LEU A 595 5.89 -15.80 -8.79
CA LEU A 595 6.46 -15.49 -10.09
C LEU A 595 5.40 -15.47 -11.19
N SER A 596 4.54 -16.48 -11.26
CA SER A 596 3.46 -16.52 -12.25
C SER A 596 2.46 -15.37 -12.06
N ALA A 597 2.15 -15.02 -10.81
CA ALA A 597 1.29 -13.87 -10.53
C ALA A 597 1.96 -12.57 -11.01
N ALA A 598 3.24 -12.36 -10.73
CA ALA A 598 3.98 -11.20 -11.20
C ALA A 598 3.98 -11.07 -12.73
N ILE A 599 4.17 -12.19 -13.45
CA ILE A 599 4.12 -12.20 -14.93
C ILE A 599 2.72 -11.79 -15.42
N VAL A 600 1.66 -12.32 -14.82
CA VAL A 600 0.28 -11.92 -15.18
C VAL A 600 0.06 -10.43 -14.92
N LEU A 601 0.53 -9.89 -13.80
CA LEU A 601 0.42 -8.46 -13.49
C LEU A 601 1.16 -7.58 -14.50
N LEU A 602 2.32 -8.02 -15.02
CA LEU A 602 3.02 -7.30 -16.11
C LEU A 602 2.26 -7.36 -17.45
N LEU A 603 1.51 -8.45 -17.70
CA LEU A 603 0.76 -8.62 -18.95
C LEU A 603 -0.56 -7.84 -18.98
N ILE A 604 -1.21 -7.61 -17.83
CA ILE A 604 -2.49 -6.90 -17.76
C ILE A 604 -2.39 -5.53 -18.45
N PRO A 605 -1.36 -4.71 -18.12
CA PRO A 605 -0.83 -3.57 -18.86
C PRO A 605 -1.11 -3.48 -20.34
N GLU A 606 -0.68 -4.57 -20.95
CA GLU A 606 -0.58 -4.73 -22.37
C GLU A 606 -1.94 -5.14 -22.93
N LEU A 607 -2.78 -5.86 -22.19
CA LEU A 607 -4.03 -6.41 -22.70
C LEU A 607 -5.23 -5.49 -22.52
N VAL A 608 -5.35 -4.89 -21.33
CA VAL A 608 -6.52 -4.08 -20.93
C VAL A 608 -6.08 -2.90 -20.06
N TYR A 609 -6.89 -1.84 -20.04
CA TYR A 609 -6.73 -0.72 -19.13
C TYR A 609 -8.07 -0.28 -18.54
N VAL A 610 -8.01 0.36 -17.37
CA VAL A 610 -9.17 1.00 -16.75
C VAL A 610 -9.23 2.45 -17.21
N LYS A 611 -10.35 2.87 -17.79
CA LYS A 611 -10.56 4.23 -18.30
C LYS A 611 -10.68 5.23 -17.16
N ASP A 612 -9.80 6.22 -17.11
CA ASP A 612 -9.82 7.35 -16.16
C ASP A 612 -9.92 8.71 -16.91
N ILE A 613 -9.61 9.81 -16.22
CA ILE A 613 -9.68 11.18 -16.76
C ILE A 613 -8.52 11.51 -17.72
N TYR A 614 -7.52 10.63 -17.86
CA TYR A 614 -6.36 10.94 -18.67
C TYR A 614 -6.68 10.85 -20.17
N GLY A 615 -6.07 11.77 -20.93
CA GLY A 615 -6.23 11.84 -22.38
C GLY A 615 -5.65 10.64 -23.12
N ALA A 616 -5.90 10.55 -24.43
CA ALA A 616 -5.53 9.40 -25.27
C ALA A 616 -4.07 8.96 -25.09
N SER A 617 -3.12 9.89 -24.99
CA SER A 617 -1.68 9.60 -24.83
C SER A 617 -1.26 9.03 -23.48
N PHE A 618 -2.16 9.01 -22.49
CA PHE A 618 -1.91 8.54 -21.11
C PHE A 618 -2.93 7.47 -20.66
N GLN A 619 -3.75 6.94 -21.58
CA GLN A 619 -4.93 6.11 -21.28
C GLN A 619 -4.68 4.92 -20.35
N ARG A 620 -3.50 4.28 -20.41
CA ARG A 620 -3.15 3.12 -19.59
C ARG A 620 -2.15 3.42 -18.48
N SER A 621 -1.82 4.69 -18.25
CA SER A 621 -0.75 5.10 -17.33
C SER A 621 -1.01 4.63 -15.90
N ASN A 622 -2.22 4.86 -15.36
CA ASN A 622 -2.61 4.37 -14.04
C ASN A 622 -2.64 2.84 -13.96
N THR A 623 -3.15 2.18 -15.00
CA THR A 623 -3.19 0.71 -15.02
C THR A 623 -1.77 0.15 -14.99
N MET A 624 -0.86 0.70 -15.81
CA MET A 624 0.55 0.32 -15.80
C MET A 624 1.17 0.54 -14.43
N PHE A 625 0.99 1.72 -13.84
CA PHE A 625 1.52 2.06 -12.52
C PHE A 625 1.04 1.07 -11.44
N LYS A 626 -0.27 0.90 -11.27
CA LYS A 626 -0.83 0.13 -10.14
C LYS A 626 -0.48 -1.36 -10.22
N PHE A 627 -0.55 -1.97 -11.41
CA PHE A 627 -0.26 -3.40 -11.56
C PHE A 627 1.24 -3.71 -11.53
N THR A 628 2.07 -2.88 -12.19
CA THR A 628 3.50 -3.16 -12.26
C THR A 628 4.25 -2.83 -10.99
N TYR A 629 3.74 -1.90 -10.17
CA TYR A 629 4.23 -1.68 -8.81
C TYR A 629 4.15 -2.96 -7.95
N GLN A 630 3.02 -3.68 -8.02
CA GLN A 630 2.87 -4.97 -7.30
C GLN A 630 3.68 -6.10 -7.95
N ALA A 631 3.79 -6.12 -9.28
CA ALA A 631 4.66 -7.06 -9.98
C ALA A 631 6.12 -6.93 -9.54
N PHE A 632 6.62 -5.68 -9.40
CA PHE A 632 7.95 -5.38 -8.90
C PHE A 632 8.20 -6.05 -7.53
N VAL A 633 7.29 -5.84 -6.57
CA VAL A 633 7.39 -6.40 -5.21
C VAL A 633 7.47 -7.93 -5.25
N LEU A 634 6.60 -8.59 -6.03
CA LEU A 634 6.58 -10.05 -6.14
C LEU A 634 7.85 -10.61 -6.81
N LEU A 635 8.42 -9.91 -7.81
CA LEU A 635 9.68 -10.28 -8.44
C LEU A 635 10.86 -10.16 -7.45
N MET A 636 10.91 -9.09 -6.65
CA MET A 636 11.97 -8.90 -5.66
C MET A 636 11.95 -9.97 -4.56
N ILE A 637 10.76 -10.34 -4.08
CA ILE A 637 10.59 -11.44 -3.12
C ILE A 637 11.07 -12.76 -3.74
N THR A 638 10.65 -13.04 -4.98
CA THR A 638 11.01 -14.27 -5.70
C THR A 638 12.52 -14.36 -5.91
N TRP A 639 13.14 -13.28 -6.37
CA TRP A 639 14.58 -13.24 -6.63
C TRP A 639 15.40 -13.38 -5.34
N GLY A 640 15.08 -12.62 -4.28
CA GLY A 640 15.81 -12.67 -3.01
C GLY A 640 15.75 -14.05 -2.35
N ALA A 641 14.55 -14.62 -2.21
CA ALA A 641 14.36 -15.95 -1.64
C ALA A 641 14.91 -17.06 -2.56
N GLY A 642 14.77 -16.89 -3.88
CA GLY A 642 15.29 -17.82 -4.88
C GLY A 642 16.81 -17.93 -4.86
N LEU A 643 17.51 -16.79 -4.78
CA LEU A 643 18.97 -16.75 -4.66
C LEU A 643 19.44 -17.43 -3.37
N ALA A 644 18.85 -17.08 -2.22
CA ALA A 644 19.20 -17.70 -0.94
C ALA A 644 19.05 -19.23 -0.99
N ARG A 645 18.01 -19.73 -1.67
CA ARG A 645 17.80 -21.15 -1.90
C ARG A 645 18.91 -21.78 -2.75
N LEU A 646 19.33 -21.14 -3.84
CA LEU A 646 20.45 -21.64 -4.66
C LEU A 646 21.75 -21.67 -3.87
N ILE A 647 22.02 -20.64 -3.06
CA ILE A 647 23.18 -20.57 -2.16
C ILE A 647 23.17 -21.74 -1.18
N ALA A 648 21.99 -22.13 -0.68
CA ALA A 648 21.87 -23.32 0.14
C ALA A 648 22.51 -24.53 -0.55
N ASN A 649 22.34 -24.69 -1.86
CA ASN A 649 22.81 -25.84 -2.64
C ASN A 649 24.16 -25.63 -3.35
N TRP A 650 24.82 -24.48 -3.20
CA TRP A 650 25.99 -24.10 -4.02
C TRP A 650 27.26 -24.95 -3.84
N TRP A 651 27.40 -25.64 -2.69
CA TRP A 651 28.51 -26.57 -2.44
C TRP A 651 28.26 -27.93 -3.09
N GLN A 652 27.00 -28.24 -3.39
CA GLN A 652 26.56 -29.54 -3.89
C GLN A 652 26.44 -29.58 -5.42
N SER A 653 26.49 -28.44 -6.10
CA SER A 653 26.36 -28.36 -7.55
C SER A 653 27.13 -27.17 -8.11
N ALA A 654 28.04 -27.41 -9.06
CA ALA A 654 28.75 -26.36 -9.77
C ALA A 654 27.77 -25.44 -10.53
N ALA A 655 26.74 -26.02 -11.14
CA ALA A 655 25.67 -25.26 -11.79
C ALA A 655 24.93 -24.33 -10.80
N ALA A 656 24.57 -24.82 -9.61
CA ALA A 656 23.96 -23.99 -8.58
C ALA A 656 24.87 -22.83 -8.13
N ARG A 657 26.18 -23.08 -8.06
CA ARG A 657 27.18 -22.06 -7.70
C ARG A 657 27.29 -20.96 -8.76
N VAL A 658 27.45 -21.36 -10.03
CA VAL A 658 27.52 -20.40 -11.16
C VAL A 658 26.23 -19.59 -11.24
N LEU A 659 25.08 -20.26 -11.13
CA LEU A 659 23.78 -19.61 -11.15
C LEU A 659 23.60 -18.62 -9.99
N ALA A 660 23.98 -19.01 -8.77
CA ALA A 660 23.92 -18.13 -7.60
C ALA A 660 24.84 -16.91 -7.78
N MET A 661 26.07 -17.09 -8.27
CA MET A 661 26.99 -15.98 -8.54
C MET A 661 26.44 -15.03 -9.60
N MET A 662 25.92 -15.56 -10.71
CA MET A 662 25.32 -14.76 -11.78
C MET A 662 24.12 -13.96 -11.27
N LEU A 663 23.22 -14.59 -10.53
CA LEU A 663 22.04 -13.94 -9.97
C LEU A 663 22.39 -12.93 -8.86
N ALA A 664 23.45 -13.15 -8.09
CA ALA A 664 23.94 -12.19 -7.11
C ALA A 664 24.58 -10.96 -7.80
N ILE A 665 25.39 -11.16 -8.84
CA ILE A 665 25.97 -10.07 -9.63
C ILE A 665 24.88 -9.26 -10.32
N ALA A 666 23.85 -9.91 -10.86
CA ALA A 666 22.72 -9.23 -11.49
C ALA A 666 21.96 -8.31 -10.52
N MET A 667 22.04 -8.50 -9.20
CA MET A 667 21.42 -7.59 -8.22
C MET A 667 22.06 -6.19 -8.20
N LEU A 668 23.23 -6.00 -8.79
CA LEU A 668 23.80 -4.67 -8.99
C LEU A 668 22.89 -3.78 -9.85
N VAL A 669 22.08 -4.37 -10.73
CA VAL A 669 21.14 -3.64 -11.60
C VAL A 669 20.08 -2.89 -10.78
N PRO A 670 19.22 -3.56 -9.99
CA PRO A 670 18.23 -2.85 -9.17
C PRO A 670 18.88 -1.98 -8.07
N LEU A 671 20.07 -2.34 -7.58
CA LEU A 671 20.74 -1.60 -6.51
C LEU A 671 21.53 -0.36 -6.97
N TRP A 672 21.65 -0.13 -8.28
CA TRP A 672 22.24 1.11 -8.80
C TRP A 672 21.34 2.32 -8.60
N TYR A 673 20.02 2.13 -8.76
CA TYR A 673 19.06 3.21 -8.70
C TYR A 673 19.14 4.02 -7.40
N PRO A 674 19.14 3.43 -6.19
CA PRO A 674 19.30 4.19 -4.96
C PRO A 674 20.57 5.02 -4.91
N VAL A 675 21.69 4.50 -5.40
CA VAL A 675 22.97 5.21 -5.38
C VAL A 675 22.87 6.49 -6.20
N ALA A 676 22.33 6.40 -7.42
CA ALA A 676 22.16 7.55 -8.29
C ALA A 676 21.06 8.52 -7.79
N ALA A 677 19.94 7.99 -7.31
CA ALA A 677 18.76 8.78 -6.97
C ALA A 677 18.85 9.49 -5.61
N THR A 678 19.46 8.86 -4.59
CA THR A 678 19.55 9.43 -3.23
C THR A 678 20.21 10.80 -3.25
N GLU A 679 21.38 10.88 -3.87
CA GLU A 679 22.19 12.10 -3.92
C GLU A 679 21.48 13.19 -4.75
N GLN A 680 20.86 12.81 -5.88
CA GLN A 680 20.10 13.73 -6.73
C GLN A 680 18.91 14.38 -6.01
N TRP A 681 18.22 13.65 -5.13
CA TRP A 681 17.00 14.16 -4.48
C TRP A 681 17.24 14.74 -3.09
N LEU A 682 18.01 14.06 -2.23
CA LEU A 682 18.25 14.43 -0.82
C LEU A 682 19.55 15.24 -0.64
N GLY A 683 20.42 15.30 -1.64
CA GLY A 683 21.74 15.91 -1.53
C GLY A 683 22.74 15.03 -0.76
N GLU A 684 23.80 15.66 -0.23
CA GLU A 684 24.84 14.96 0.54
C GLU A 684 24.28 14.34 1.84
N PHE A 685 24.38 13.02 1.98
CA PHE A 685 23.90 12.26 3.14
C PHE A 685 24.85 12.40 4.36
N ARG A 686 24.92 13.60 4.96
CA ARG A 686 25.82 13.94 6.09
C ARG A 686 25.05 14.51 7.27
N ILE A 687 25.46 14.15 8.50
CA ILE A 687 24.79 14.62 9.74
C ILE A 687 24.73 16.14 9.82
N ARG A 688 25.78 16.84 9.39
CA ARG A 688 25.83 18.31 9.37
C ARG A 688 24.77 18.98 8.46
N ASN A 689 24.17 18.23 7.54
CA ASN A 689 23.14 18.71 6.61
C ASN A 689 21.73 18.42 7.14
N TYR A 690 21.60 17.77 8.30
CA TYR A 690 20.32 17.55 8.95
C TYR A 690 19.70 18.88 9.36
N GLN A 691 18.43 19.08 9.01
CA GLN A 691 17.71 20.32 9.28
C GLN A 691 16.77 20.15 10.48
N SER A 692 15.67 19.42 10.30
CA SER A 692 14.61 19.19 11.28
C SER A 692 13.63 18.16 10.72
N LEU A 693 12.78 17.55 11.55
CA LEU A 693 11.61 16.80 11.09
C LEU A 693 10.39 17.68 10.80
N ASP A 694 10.35 18.90 11.33
CA ASP A 694 9.27 19.85 11.06
C ASP A 694 9.37 20.34 9.62
N GLY A 695 8.49 19.81 8.77
CA GLY A 695 8.51 20.10 7.35
C GLY A 695 7.95 21.46 6.94
N THR A 696 7.50 22.29 7.90
CA THR A 696 7.14 23.70 7.63
C THR A 696 8.34 24.64 7.72
N ILE A 697 9.42 24.24 8.42
CA ILE A 697 10.58 25.12 8.66
C ILE A 697 11.22 25.61 7.35
N PRO A 698 11.56 24.74 6.37
CA PRO A 698 12.17 25.22 5.12
C PRO A 698 11.22 26.08 4.29
N LEU A 699 9.91 25.80 4.36
CA LEU A 699 8.88 26.48 3.58
C LEU A 699 8.71 27.94 3.99
N ARG A 700 8.98 28.27 5.25
CA ARG A 700 8.96 29.65 5.77
C ARG A 700 9.99 30.54 5.10
N SER A 701 11.12 29.99 4.66
CA SER A 701 12.17 30.71 3.94
C SER A 701 12.08 30.58 2.41
N LYS A 702 11.05 29.92 1.88
CA LYS A 702 10.91 29.65 0.45
C LYS A 702 10.29 30.85 -0.28
N ASN A 703 10.84 31.17 -1.45
CA ASN A 703 10.24 32.14 -2.38
C ASN A 703 9.18 31.44 -3.23
N SER A 704 8.08 32.13 -3.52
CA SER A 704 7.02 31.56 -4.35
C SER A 704 7.28 31.87 -5.82
N ALA A 705 7.17 30.86 -6.68
CA ALA A 705 7.20 31.10 -8.13
C ALA A 705 5.93 31.81 -8.64
N GLN A 706 4.92 31.98 -7.78
CA GLN A 706 3.64 32.62 -8.10
C GLN A 706 3.56 34.07 -7.63
N ILE A 707 4.56 34.61 -6.93
CA ILE A 707 4.58 36.00 -6.47
C ILE A 707 5.62 36.76 -7.30
N SER A 708 5.23 37.88 -7.89
CA SER A 708 6.15 38.69 -8.67
C SER A 708 7.05 39.52 -7.76
N GLY A 709 8.36 39.29 -7.82
CA GLY A 709 9.36 40.03 -7.05
C GLY A 709 10.56 39.17 -6.69
N ASP A 710 11.59 39.78 -6.10
CA ASP A 710 12.75 39.10 -5.52
C ASP A 710 12.74 39.25 -3.99
N ASN A 711 11.56 39.18 -3.37
CA ASN A 711 11.47 39.23 -1.91
C ASN A 711 11.86 37.85 -1.36
N ALA A 712 12.73 37.84 -0.35
CA ALA A 712 13.06 36.60 0.34
C ALA A 712 11.92 36.22 1.29
N ALA A 713 11.62 34.92 1.39
CA ALA A 713 10.69 34.36 2.37
C ALA A 713 9.22 34.81 2.23
N GLU A 714 8.73 34.91 0.99
CA GLU A 714 7.37 35.38 0.70
C GLU A 714 6.26 34.53 1.33
N LEU A 715 6.50 33.24 1.56
CA LEU A 715 5.55 32.35 2.22
C LEU A 715 5.55 32.47 3.75
N GLN A 716 6.47 33.22 4.36
CA GLN A 716 6.58 33.37 5.81
C GLN A 716 5.28 33.89 6.44
N SER A 717 4.67 34.90 5.84
CA SER A 717 3.42 35.51 6.35
C SER A 717 2.25 34.53 6.30
N TYR A 718 2.18 33.68 5.27
CA TYR A 718 1.19 32.61 5.18
C TYR A 718 1.40 31.56 6.28
N PHE A 719 2.64 31.14 6.56
CA PHE A 719 2.90 30.20 7.65
C PHE A 719 2.63 30.80 9.04
N ASN A 720 2.87 32.10 9.22
CA ASN A 720 2.49 32.80 10.46
C ASN A 720 0.96 32.87 10.62
N LEU A 721 0.21 33.09 9.53
CA LEU A 721 -1.25 32.97 9.51
C LEU A 721 -1.71 31.54 9.86
N ILE A 722 -1.09 30.52 9.24
CA ILE A 722 -1.41 29.11 9.47
C ILE A 722 -1.20 28.75 10.96
N ASP A 723 -0.10 29.21 11.57
CA ASP A 723 0.15 29.01 13.00
C ASP A 723 -0.95 29.65 13.84
N TRP A 724 -1.31 30.91 13.54
CA TRP A 724 -2.37 31.61 14.24
C TRP A 724 -3.72 30.88 14.12
N LEU A 725 -4.09 30.40 12.93
CA LEU A 725 -5.32 29.62 12.72
C LEU A 725 -5.29 28.28 13.48
N ASN A 726 -4.14 27.61 13.54
CA ASN A 726 -3.97 26.36 14.28
C ASN A 726 -4.01 26.56 15.81
N GLU A 727 -3.67 27.74 16.31
CA GLU A 727 -3.70 28.07 17.74
C GLU A 727 -5.05 28.66 18.20
N ASN A 728 -5.73 29.41 17.34
CA ASN A 728 -6.90 30.22 17.73
C ASN A 728 -8.24 29.69 17.19
N VAL A 729 -8.23 28.85 16.15
CA VAL A 729 -9.45 28.29 15.56
C VAL A 729 -9.49 26.80 15.86
N SER A 730 -10.41 26.35 16.71
CA SER A 730 -10.54 24.93 17.06
C SER A 730 -11.54 24.16 16.19
N GLN A 731 -12.54 24.85 15.64
CA GLN A 731 -13.53 24.25 14.73
C GLN A 731 -12.98 24.16 13.29
N GLN A 732 -13.81 23.73 12.34
CA GLN A 732 -13.48 23.71 10.91
C GLN A 732 -14.37 24.69 10.10
N PRO A 733 -14.32 26.01 10.38
CA PRO A 733 -15.05 26.99 9.59
C PRO A 733 -14.49 27.09 8.16
N VAL A 734 -15.35 27.51 7.23
CA VAL A 734 -14.95 27.71 5.83
C VAL A 734 -14.17 29.01 5.71
N LEU A 735 -13.01 28.94 5.06
CA LEU A 735 -12.25 30.12 4.63
C LEU A 735 -12.34 30.27 3.11
N VAL A 736 -12.00 31.45 2.60
CA VAL A 736 -11.71 31.64 1.18
C VAL A 736 -10.27 32.13 1.02
N GLU A 737 -9.58 31.54 0.06
CA GLU A 737 -8.20 31.85 -0.33
C GLU A 737 -8.10 31.68 -1.86
N ALA A 738 -7.01 32.17 -2.46
CA ALA A 738 -6.82 32.07 -3.90
C ALA A 738 -6.68 30.62 -4.39
N VAL A 739 -7.27 30.34 -5.56
CA VAL A 739 -7.24 29.03 -6.23
C VAL A 739 -6.67 29.13 -7.64
N SER A 740 -5.77 28.22 -7.98
CA SER A 740 -5.19 28.09 -9.33
C SER A 740 -4.89 26.61 -9.65
N VAL A 741 -4.09 26.37 -10.69
CA VAL A 741 -3.66 25.03 -11.11
C VAL A 741 -2.98 24.24 -9.99
N SER A 742 -3.15 22.91 -9.99
CA SER A 742 -2.47 22.03 -9.04
C SER A 742 -0.94 22.14 -9.12
N TYR A 743 -0.24 21.74 -8.05
CA TYR A 743 1.22 21.84 -7.90
C TYR A 743 1.77 23.28 -7.82
N SER A 744 0.91 24.23 -7.47
CA SER A 744 1.27 25.62 -7.16
C SER A 744 1.25 25.88 -5.64
N ASP A 745 1.75 27.04 -5.20
CA ASP A 745 1.68 27.47 -3.80
C ASP A 745 0.27 27.99 -3.39
N PHE A 746 -0.71 27.98 -4.30
CA PHE A 746 -2.11 28.30 -3.99
C PHE A 746 -2.76 27.20 -3.14
N ASN A 747 -3.75 27.58 -2.33
CA ASN A 747 -4.43 26.70 -1.36
C ASN A 747 -3.54 26.18 -0.20
N LEU A 748 -2.48 26.92 0.12
CA LEU A 748 -1.56 26.60 1.21
C LEU A 748 -2.26 26.66 2.58
N VAL A 749 -3.16 27.63 2.80
CA VAL A 749 -3.78 27.84 4.11
C VAL A 749 -4.72 26.69 4.44
N SER A 750 -5.61 26.29 3.53
CA SER A 750 -6.47 25.12 3.73
C SER A 750 -5.67 23.82 3.90
N ALA A 751 -4.61 23.60 3.13
CA ALA A 751 -3.79 22.40 3.22
C ALA A 751 -3.06 22.28 4.58
N PHE A 752 -2.49 23.36 5.11
CA PHE A 752 -1.72 23.32 6.35
C PHE A 752 -2.54 23.56 7.62
N THR A 753 -3.82 23.93 7.48
CA THR A 753 -4.75 24.02 8.61
C THR A 753 -5.74 22.87 8.64
N GLY A 754 -6.15 22.30 7.50
CA GLY A 754 -7.28 21.37 7.42
C GLY A 754 -8.64 22.06 7.54
N LEU A 755 -8.68 23.38 7.36
CA LEU A 755 -9.90 24.17 7.25
C LEU A 755 -10.43 24.09 5.80
N PRO A 756 -11.74 23.89 5.59
CA PRO A 756 -12.31 23.88 4.25
C PRO A 756 -12.18 25.23 3.54
N THR A 757 -11.80 25.20 2.27
CA THR A 757 -11.97 26.32 1.32
C THR A 757 -13.01 25.99 0.25
N ILE A 758 -13.53 27.01 -0.44
CA ILE A 758 -14.58 26.86 -1.47
C ILE A 758 -14.18 25.79 -2.49
N ILE A 759 -12.96 25.91 -3.02
CA ILE A 759 -12.34 24.92 -3.89
C ILE A 759 -10.82 25.03 -3.78
N GLY A 760 -10.13 23.89 -3.66
CA GLY A 760 -8.68 23.82 -3.75
C GLY A 760 -8.21 23.35 -5.13
N TRP A 761 -7.07 22.67 -5.19
CA TRP A 761 -6.47 22.15 -6.42
C TRP A 761 -7.49 21.52 -7.39
N PRO A 762 -7.89 22.23 -8.47
CA PRO A 762 -9.09 21.88 -9.22
C PRO A 762 -8.99 20.54 -9.96
N THR A 763 -7.79 20.16 -10.44
CA THR A 763 -7.58 18.89 -11.13
C THR A 763 -7.76 17.69 -10.19
N HIS A 764 -7.39 17.83 -8.91
CA HIS A 764 -7.56 16.78 -7.91
C HIS A 764 -9.04 16.62 -7.55
N GLU A 765 -9.71 17.74 -7.28
CA GLU A 765 -11.16 17.74 -7.05
C GLU A 765 -11.93 17.22 -8.28
N TRP A 766 -11.49 17.52 -9.50
CA TRP A 766 -12.09 16.94 -10.69
C TRP A 766 -12.01 15.42 -10.67
N LEU A 767 -10.84 14.85 -10.38
CA LEU A 767 -10.65 13.41 -10.28
C LEU A 767 -11.54 12.80 -9.17
N TRP A 768 -11.59 13.42 -7.99
CA TRP A 768 -12.33 12.89 -6.84
C TRP A 768 -13.83 13.06 -6.98
N ARG A 769 -14.31 14.11 -7.65
CA ARG A 769 -15.74 14.35 -7.86
C ARG A 769 -16.26 13.70 -9.13
N GLN A 770 -15.42 13.07 -9.95
CA GLN A 770 -15.84 12.34 -11.14
C GLN A 770 -16.57 11.04 -10.76
N THR A 771 -17.90 11.13 -10.60
CA THR A 771 -18.77 10.01 -10.18
C THR A 771 -19.85 9.74 -11.22
N PRO A 772 -20.59 8.63 -11.16
CA PRO A 772 -21.76 8.41 -12.03
C PRO A 772 -22.82 9.51 -11.91
N GLU A 773 -22.98 10.12 -10.73
CA GLU A 773 -23.91 11.24 -10.48
C GLU A 773 -23.38 12.56 -11.06
N THR A 774 -22.06 12.67 -11.21
CA THR A 774 -21.34 13.84 -11.74
C THR A 774 -20.36 13.41 -12.84
N PRO A 775 -20.86 12.93 -13.99
CA PRO A 775 -20.03 12.39 -15.07
C PRO A 775 -19.27 13.48 -15.86
N ASP A 776 -19.60 14.74 -15.63
CA ASP A 776 -18.75 15.90 -15.99
C ASP A 776 -18.53 16.74 -14.73
N ALA A 777 -17.77 16.20 -13.78
CA ALA A 777 -17.54 16.86 -12.51
C ALA A 777 -16.84 18.22 -12.65
N TRP A 778 -16.07 18.40 -13.73
CA TRP A 778 -15.47 19.69 -14.05
C TRP A 778 -16.54 20.75 -14.34
N GLY A 779 -17.42 20.50 -15.32
CA GLY A 779 -18.46 21.46 -15.69
C GLY A 779 -19.53 21.64 -14.61
N MET A 780 -19.83 20.60 -13.85
CA MET A 780 -20.93 20.61 -12.87
C MET A 780 -20.56 21.19 -11.50
N LEU A 781 -19.33 20.97 -11.03
CA LEU A 781 -18.93 21.28 -9.64
C LEU A 781 -17.66 22.12 -9.55
N VAL A 782 -16.60 21.71 -10.23
CA VAL A 782 -15.26 22.30 -10.02
C VAL A 782 -15.14 23.66 -10.72
N GLY A 783 -15.43 23.72 -12.02
CA GLY A 783 -15.34 24.94 -12.82
C GLY A 783 -16.18 26.10 -12.26
N PRO A 784 -17.47 25.87 -11.90
CA PRO A 784 -18.29 26.90 -11.26
C PRO A 784 -17.67 27.45 -9.98
N ARG A 785 -17.17 26.57 -9.08
CA ARG A 785 -16.56 27.00 -7.81
C ARG A 785 -15.27 27.80 -8.00
N VAL A 786 -14.46 27.45 -9.00
CA VAL A 786 -13.26 28.23 -9.35
C VAL A 786 -13.66 29.65 -9.78
N GLY A 787 -14.65 29.77 -10.68
CA GLY A 787 -15.15 31.06 -11.13
C GLY A 787 -15.84 31.87 -10.04
N GLU A 788 -16.57 31.21 -9.12
CA GLU A 788 -17.20 31.88 -7.98
C GLU A 788 -16.18 32.35 -6.95
N THR A 789 -15.08 31.63 -6.74
CA THR A 789 -13.97 32.07 -5.89
C THR A 789 -13.31 33.32 -6.48
N GLU A 790 -13.07 33.34 -7.79
CA GLU A 790 -12.57 34.53 -8.50
C GLU A 790 -13.54 35.71 -8.38
N GLN A 791 -14.85 35.48 -8.49
CA GLN A 791 -15.87 36.52 -8.33
C GLN A 791 -15.85 37.16 -6.93
N ILE A 792 -15.59 36.40 -5.87
CA ILE A 792 -15.49 36.97 -4.51
C ILE A 792 -14.38 38.04 -4.44
N TYR A 793 -13.26 37.86 -5.15
CA TYR A 793 -12.16 38.83 -5.15
C TYR A 793 -12.36 39.95 -6.18
N ASN A 794 -12.97 39.69 -7.34
CA ASN A 794 -12.94 40.59 -8.50
C ASN A 794 -14.29 41.09 -9.03
N ASP A 795 -15.42 40.58 -8.54
CA ASP A 795 -16.74 41.00 -9.03
C ASP A 795 -17.12 42.38 -8.45
N PRO A 796 -17.49 43.37 -9.28
CA PRO A 796 -17.90 44.69 -8.79
C PRO A 796 -19.28 44.68 -8.11
N ASP A 797 -20.09 43.63 -8.28
CA ASP A 797 -21.40 43.51 -7.64
C ASP A 797 -21.26 42.97 -6.21
N GLN A 798 -21.32 43.90 -5.25
CA GLN A 798 -21.19 43.60 -3.82
C GLN A 798 -22.28 42.68 -3.27
N ASP A 799 -23.50 42.73 -3.82
CA ASP A 799 -24.60 41.90 -3.32
C ASP A 799 -24.42 40.45 -3.79
N LYS A 800 -23.93 40.26 -5.01
CA LYS A 800 -23.51 38.95 -5.51
C LYS A 800 -22.36 38.37 -4.68
N VAL A 801 -21.36 39.16 -4.32
CA VAL A 801 -20.26 38.70 -3.44
C VAL A 801 -20.80 38.26 -2.07
N LYS A 802 -21.71 39.03 -1.45
CA LYS A 802 -22.35 38.62 -0.18
C LYS A 802 -23.15 37.32 -0.33
N GLU A 803 -23.87 37.14 -1.43
CA GLU A 803 -24.60 35.90 -1.71
C GLU A 803 -23.66 34.69 -1.76
N LEU A 804 -22.52 34.82 -2.46
CA LEU A 804 -21.51 33.76 -2.54
C LEU A 804 -20.90 33.43 -1.18
N LEU A 805 -20.52 34.45 -0.39
CA LEU A 805 -19.99 34.25 0.97
C LEU A 805 -20.99 33.52 1.88
N LEU A 806 -22.29 33.87 1.79
CA LEU A 806 -23.36 33.20 2.54
C LEU A 806 -23.61 31.77 2.04
N ARG A 807 -23.62 31.55 0.72
CA ARG A 807 -23.83 30.24 0.09
C ARG A 807 -22.82 29.21 0.57
N TYR A 808 -21.55 29.61 0.66
CA TYR A 808 -20.46 28.75 1.13
C TYR A 808 -20.22 28.80 2.64
N GLN A 809 -21.00 29.61 3.37
CA GLN A 809 -20.85 29.81 4.81
C GLN A 809 -19.42 30.21 5.20
N VAL A 810 -18.82 31.11 4.42
CA VAL A 810 -17.48 31.62 4.68
C VAL A 810 -17.47 32.38 6.00
N GLU A 811 -16.51 32.07 6.88
CA GLU A 811 -16.26 32.85 8.11
C GLU A 811 -14.97 33.67 7.99
N TYR A 812 -14.01 33.22 7.17
CA TYR A 812 -12.71 33.85 7.04
C TYR A 812 -12.34 34.15 5.59
N ILE A 813 -11.77 35.34 5.35
CA ILE A 813 -11.24 35.75 4.04
C ILE A 813 -9.74 36.02 4.20
N VAL A 814 -8.93 35.31 3.42
CA VAL A 814 -7.48 35.54 3.35
C VAL A 814 -7.23 36.61 2.29
N ILE A 815 -6.43 37.63 2.63
CA ILE A 815 -5.95 38.60 1.66
C ILE A 815 -4.44 38.75 1.82
N GLY A 816 -3.68 38.26 0.84
CA GLY A 816 -2.22 38.31 0.85
C GLY A 816 -1.61 38.45 -0.55
N PRO A 817 -0.28 38.29 -0.66
CA PRO A 817 0.43 38.39 -1.93
C PRO A 817 -0.09 37.45 -3.03
N LEU A 818 -0.43 36.20 -2.73
CA LEU A 818 -0.95 35.23 -3.72
C LEU A 818 -2.31 35.67 -4.26
N GLU A 819 -3.22 36.11 -3.39
CA GLU A 819 -4.53 36.63 -3.77
C GLU A 819 -4.39 37.87 -4.67
N ARG A 820 -3.51 38.81 -4.29
CA ARG A 820 -3.29 40.03 -5.08
C ARG A 820 -2.64 39.73 -6.43
N GLU A 821 -1.64 38.85 -6.48
CA GLU A 821 -0.98 38.54 -7.76
C GLU A 821 -1.95 37.88 -8.74
N LEU A 822 -2.78 36.93 -8.26
CA LEU A 822 -3.72 36.23 -9.12
C LEU A 822 -4.88 37.10 -9.59
N TYR A 823 -5.43 37.94 -8.70
CA TYR A 823 -6.69 38.64 -8.94
C TYR A 823 -6.53 40.12 -9.32
N SER A 824 -5.33 40.70 -9.28
CA SER A 824 -5.09 42.13 -9.62
C SER A 824 -5.15 42.53 -11.10
N GLY A 825 -5.61 41.65 -12.00
CA GLY A 825 -5.69 41.89 -13.45
C GLY A 825 -6.43 43.17 -13.87
N HIS A 826 -7.28 43.71 -12.98
CA HIS A 826 -7.88 45.05 -13.10
C HIS A 826 -7.67 45.83 -11.79
N ARG A 827 -6.52 46.53 -11.66
CA ARG A 827 -6.08 47.18 -10.41
C ARG A 827 -7.16 48.04 -9.72
N ASP A 828 -7.94 48.80 -10.47
CA ASP A 828 -8.98 49.68 -9.90
C ASP A 828 -10.14 48.89 -9.26
N ILE A 829 -10.52 47.76 -9.86
CA ILE A 829 -11.60 46.89 -9.36
C ILE A 829 -11.10 46.08 -8.16
N ALA A 830 -9.88 45.54 -8.24
CA ALA A 830 -9.28 44.74 -7.17
C ALA A 830 -9.10 45.55 -5.88
N VAL A 831 -8.63 46.80 -5.97
CA VAL A 831 -8.47 47.69 -4.80
C VAL A 831 -9.82 48.06 -4.17
N ALA A 832 -10.84 48.35 -4.98
CA ALA A 832 -12.18 48.65 -4.49
C ALA A 832 -12.81 47.44 -3.77
N ASN A 833 -12.61 46.23 -4.31
CA ASN A 833 -13.11 45.01 -3.72
C ASN A 833 -12.39 44.64 -2.42
N GLU A 834 -11.07 44.80 -2.34
CA GLU A 834 -10.32 44.56 -1.11
C GLU A 834 -10.82 45.44 0.06
N PHE A 835 -11.12 46.72 -0.21
CA PHE A 835 -11.73 47.62 0.78
C PHE A 835 -13.14 47.17 1.17
N PHE A 836 -13.96 46.77 0.20
CA PHE A 836 -15.30 46.25 0.46
C PHE A 836 -15.27 44.97 1.32
N LEU A 837 -14.44 43.97 0.97
CA LEU A 837 -14.29 42.73 1.73
C LEU A 837 -13.85 43.02 3.18
N SER A 838 -12.91 43.95 3.35
CA SER A 838 -12.47 44.40 4.68
C SER A 838 -13.59 45.06 5.49
N SER A 839 -14.56 45.70 4.83
CA SER A 839 -15.73 46.32 5.50
C SER A 839 -16.78 45.31 5.98
N LEU A 840 -16.76 44.07 5.48
CA LEU A 840 -17.73 43.02 5.85
C LEU A 840 -17.44 42.38 7.23
N GLY A 841 -16.25 42.60 7.79
CA GLY A 841 -15.80 41.90 8.98
C GLY A 841 -14.74 42.65 9.79
N THR A 842 -14.10 41.94 10.71
CA THR A 842 -12.99 42.45 11.53
C THR A 842 -11.70 41.78 11.13
N VAL A 843 -10.63 42.56 10.94
CA VAL A 843 -9.28 42.00 10.75
C VAL A 843 -8.81 41.40 12.07
N VAL A 844 -8.56 40.09 12.08
CA VAL A 844 -8.17 39.32 13.29
C VAL A 844 -6.71 38.89 13.28
N PHE A 845 -6.04 38.97 12.12
CA PHE A 845 -4.62 38.70 11.96
C PHE A 845 -4.04 39.63 10.90
N THR A 846 -2.81 40.09 11.11
CA THR A 846 -2.05 40.88 10.13
C THR A 846 -0.57 40.58 10.29
N ASP A 847 0.10 40.33 9.17
CA ASP A 847 1.54 40.20 9.10
C ASP A 847 2.03 40.70 7.73
N SER A 848 2.87 41.74 7.74
CA SER A 848 3.35 42.41 6.55
C SER A 848 2.17 42.85 5.66
N ASP A 849 2.09 42.39 4.41
CA ASP A 849 0.99 42.71 3.49
C ASP A 849 -0.17 41.70 3.55
N LEU A 850 -0.10 40.68 4.40
CA LEU A 850 -1.12 39.65 4.55
C LEU A 850 -2.03 39.93 5.75
N TYR A 851 -3.33 39.78 5.59
CA TYR A 851 -4.28 39.84 6.70
C TYR A 851 -5.46 38.87 6.53
N LEU A 852 -6.07 38.54 7.67
CA LEU A 852 -7.24 37.66 7.76
C LEU A 852 -8.44 38.45 8.26
N ILE A 853 -9.51 38.45 7.48
CA ILE A 853 -10.79 39.06 7.87
C ILE A 853 -11.67 37.95 8.43
N ARG A 854 -12.22 38.16 9.64
CA ARG A 854 -13.33 37.36 10.17
C ARG A 854 -14.64 38.08 9.87
N LEU A 855 -15.54 37.43 9.14
CA LEU A 855 -16.83 37.98 8.79
C LEU A 855 -17.73 38.10 10.02
N ASN A 856 -18.54 39.16 10.05
CA ASN A 856 -19.55 39.30 11.10
C ASN A 856 -20.62 38.21 10.92
N PRO A 857 -21.12 37.60 12.01
CA PRO A 857 -22.23 36.67 11.90
C PRO A 857 -23.41 37.36 11.21
N PRO A 858 -24.14 36.67 10.32
CA PRO A 858 -25.29 37.27 9.64
C PRO A 858 -26.26 37.82 10.68
N SER A 859 -26.63 39.09 10.55
CA SER A 859 -27.69 39.68 11.37
C SER A 859 -28.99 38.96 11.02
N HIS A 860 -29.58 38.27 12.00
CA HIS A 860 -30.82 37.53 11.86
C HIS A 860 -32.02 38.41 11.52
#